data_AF-A0A7W7J1J9-F1
#
_entry.id   AF-A0A7W7J1J9-F1
#
_cell.length_a   1.000
_cell.length_b   1.000
_cell.length_c   1.000
_cell.angle_alpha   90.00
_cell.angle_beta   90.00
_cell.angle_gamma   90.00
#
_symmetry.space_group_name_H-M   'P 1'
#
loop_
_entity.id
_entity.type
_entity.pdbx_description
1 polymer ?
#
loop_
_entity_poly.entity_id
_entity_poly.type
_entity_poly.pdbx_seq_one_letter_code
_entity_poly.pdbx_strand_id
1 'polypeptide(L)'
;MRFPDNYTTDRRIKSLSSRLETVAKDSHSRTFYVNSAIKSENLKYNLTGVLSKIILKLQLTNGTKKDFMQTIELYNSLHKTKIKYGDFTAINWITESDQETVIPERLRNFLFRIGHDRENGKTVTIPVESKGLIEILQLYYNRFYLNRRLLISSKDLAGIVRKGHPSVKTAFLLEKGIVEKTKDSKSYQWMDSNQYVQHLGSEIAAILWDEFGGETSDYESFRQYYSLIRAAGLWPVDLKNYLTQRSCASLINLSIKFLYNQQDLKQSASEFSKIWMNAADYMDRGSSLEIPVIAFDYSDAYSFIKSIKSAEFLFPDIFYFQSTRNHFLLLLHIIIENTPEHPNPHENVLKLIQNLELPIVAWNSIERIPTYYPQLIPFLLTDTDLAPLAFQLIDKIKINENFSPDDSNERNHAQNREEINGYWMEMFTVFLEKSESISAEKEKIGTALARILGDLAMSVFTSGGRTANNRTDHMLYRKRLENVIKKLSTLRLSNSHSYGAALNPRIIFSYLPVMAEYISDQILLSEGPDNGYLRMNSAWTSLGIEMLKLINLRSSEAEITKAQRMALQDSGSMLTGAIKDYLVHYYTVQEINIAIYDEGKTKVTVSRTEREFGFEIIDWGYLTLCLEKETLLENLDSKIIGSLNFLKKGDKYDRQNKDQSIKLKLYIKLLLLAYLEINENENKNEYDIQGLPVYSVKEKLEKWIIAYALCYSVEDMLNGRTDIFNELYSSFGYLPYHIDLADLLYRCIAYFTIDRQEKFVKDYVGQNSDISRLLAAINIFEKKNLQEIVSDRISKIDVGKYIASKFMITDLEYALREAIISENHWELAEELLLKVQSHYKGLKGKYENSEDFLFEINLLLAYRQKQYDKLKNLEIPEKKYRIQGENKKSRNLKNYYIALFEINNRKNYDKAIEIFQELQSDDPKNIRYAFQLYRAQTLKAIDS
;
A
#
# COMPACT_ATOMS: atom_id res chain seq x y z
N MET A 1 18.58 -11.31 13.15
CA MET A 1 19.72 -12.24 13.34
C MET A 1 20.33 -12.64 11.99
N ARG A 2 21.66 -12.71 11.88
CA ARG A 2 22.37 -13.01 10.63
C ARG A 2 22.40 -14.52 10.29
N PHE A 3 22.12 -14.85 9.03
CA PHE A 3 22.28 -16.22 8.50
C PHE A 3 23.76 -16.62 8.41
N PRO A 4 24.13 -17.91 8.59
CA PRO A 4 25.48 -18.37 8.34
C PRO A 4 25.85 -18.18 6.87
N ASP A 5 27.13 -17.87 6.62
CA ASP A 5 27.61 -17.59 5.27
C ASP A 5 27.48 -18.84 4.38
N ASN A 6 26.86 -18.69 3.22
CA ASN A 6 26.73 -19.74 2.21
C ASN A 6 27.09 -19.14 0.85
N TYR A 7 28.24 -19.58 0.33
CA TYR A 7 28.88 -19.08 -0.86
C TYR A 7 27.96 -18.94 -2.07
N THR A 8 27.05 -19.90 -2.28
CA THR A 8 26.12 -19.88 -3.41
C THR A 8 25.05 -18.80 -3.24
N THR A 9 24.42 -18.73 -2.07
CA THR A 9 23.41 -17.70 -1.77
C THR A 9 24.02 -16.30 -1.67
N ASP A 10 25.25 -16.16 -1.17
CA ASP A 10 25.91 -14.86 -1.04
C ASP A 10 26.33 -14.30 -2.40
N ARG A 11 26.76 -15.16 -3.33
CA ARG A 11 26.96 -14.77 -4.74
C ARG A 11 25.65 -14.30 -5.40
N ARG A 12 24.53 -14.96 -5.12
CA ARG A 12 23.20 -14.55 -5.64
C ARG A 12 22.74 -13.21 -5.06
N ILE A 13 22.96 -12.98 -3.76
CA ILE A 13 22.68 -11.67 -3.13
C ILE A 13 23.49 -10.56 -3.82
N LYS A 14 24.80 -10.78 -4.04
CA LYS A 14 25.65 -9.82 -4.76
C LYS A 14 25.19 -9.59 -6.21
N SER A 15 24.76 -10.64 -6.91
CA SER A 15 24.22 -10.53 -8.27
C SER A 15 22.91 -9.72 -8.31
N LEU A 16 21.98 -10.01 -7.38
CA LEU A 16 20.74 -9.24 -7.22
C LEU A 16 21.02 -7.77 -6.92
N SER A 17 21.97 -7.50 -6.02
CA SER A 17 22.39 -6.14 -5.65
C SER A 17 22.83 -5.34 -6.86
N SER A 18 23.77 -5.87 -7.66
CA SER A 18 24.30 -5.20 -8.85
C SER A 18 23.24 -5.01 -9.95
N ARG A 19 22.35 -5.99 -10.15
CA ARG A 19 21.25 -5.87 -11.10
C ARG A 19 20.24 -4.80 -10.70
N LEU A 20 19.86 -4.75 -9.41
CA LEU A 20 18.94 -3.73 -8.90
C LEU A 20 19.53 -2.31 -9.01
N GLU A 21 20.83 -2.16 -8.74
CA GLU A 21 21.55 -0.89 -8.95
C GLU A 21 21.42 -0.38 -10.39
N THR A 22 21.49 -1.30 -11.36
CA THR A 22 21.46 -0.97 -12.79
C THR A 22 20.04 -0.66 -13.29
N VAL A 23 19.03 -1.41 -12.83
CA VAL A 23 17.65 -1.33 -13.33
C VAL A 23 16.85 -0.21 -12.66
N ALA A 24 17.14 0.09 -11.39
CA ALA A 24 16.45 1.14 -10.67
C ALA A 24 16.64 2.50 -11.34
N LYS A 25 15.61 3.34 -11.27
CA LYS A 25 15.64 4.72 -11.76
C LYS A 25 16.72 5.47 -11.01
N ASP A 26 17.69 5.95 -11.77
CA ASP A 26 18.82 6.65 -11.21
C ASP A 26 18.42 8.04 -10.69
N SER A 27 18.05 8.10 -9.41
CA SER A 27 17.83 9.35 -8.68
C SER A 27 19.14 10.06 -8.32
N HIS A 28 20.30 9.41 -8.52
CA HIS A 28 21.65 9.95 -8.33
C HIS A 28 22.04 10.84 -9.50
N SER A 29 21.75 10.46 -10.75
CA SER A 29 22.16 11.19 -11.97
C SER A 29 21.91 12.71 -11.94
N ARG A 30 20.74 13.16 -11.44
CA ARG A 30 20.40 14.60 -11.35
C ARG A 30 21.06 15.30 -10.16
N THR A 31 21.20 14.60 -9.03
CA THR A 31 21.80 15.15 -7.80
C THR A 31 23.32 15.25 -7.89
N PHE A 32 23.96 14.39 -8.69
CA PHE A 32 25.41 14.31 -8.85
C PHE A 32 25.90 14.70 -10.25
N TYR A 33 25.13 15.52 -10.96
CA TYR A 33 25.62 16.18 -12.16
C TYR A 33 26.96 16.88 -11.83
N VAL A 34 28.02 16.49 -12.55
CA VAL A 34 29.33 17.12 -12.43
C VAL A 34 29.49 18.15 -13.54
N ASN A 35 29.59 19.42 -13.16
CA ASN A 35 29.87 20.48 -14.12
C ASN A 35 31.33 20.42 -14.60
N SER A 36 31.52 20.05 -15.87
CA SER A 36 32.85 19.89 -16.49
C SER A 36 33.64 21.19 -16.54
N ALA A 37 32.98 22.35 -16.61
CA ALA A 37 33.65 23.65 -16.56
C ALA A 37 34.25 23.91 -15.18
N ILE A 38 33.49 23.63 -14.11
CA ILE A 38 33.98 23.79 -12.72
C ILE A 38 35.12 22.81 -12.43
N LYS A 39 35.03 21.55 -12.89
CA LYS A 39 36.15 20.60 -12.78
C LYS A 39 37.39 21.06 -13.54
N SER A 40 37.21 21.63 -14.74
CA SER A 40 38.32 22.18 -15.54
C SER A 40 38.96 23.40 -14.87
N GLU A 41 38.16 24.29 -14.29
CA GLU A 41 38.66 25.42 -13.50
C GLU A 41 39.41 24.94 -12.25
N ASN A 42 38.89 23.91 -11.58
CA ASN A 42 39.56 23.30 -10.44
C ASN A 42 40.94 22.73 -10.81
N LEU A 43 41.03 21.97 -11.91
CA LEU A 43 42.31 21.43 -12.41
C LEU A 43 43.31 22.54 -12.75
N LYS A 44 42.84 23.68 -13.29
CA LYS A 44 43.70 24.82 -13.65
C LYS A 44 44.16 25.62 -12.45
N TYR A 45 43.31 25.80 -11.44
CA TYR A 45 43.52 26.79 -10.38
C TYR A 45 43.62 26.20 -8.97
N ASN A 46 43.48 24.88 -8.82
CA ASN A 46 43.41 24.18 -7.54
C ASN A 46 42.37 24.80 -6.59
N LEU A 47 41.14 24.96 -7.08
CA LEU A 47 40.06 25.60 -6.33
C LEU A 47 39.71 24.81 -5.07
N THR A 48 39.71 23.48 -5.13
CA THR A 48 39.48 22.61 -3.96
C THR A 48 40.42 22.96 -2.80
N GLY A 49 41.72 23.14 -3.06
CA GLY A 49 42.69 23.51 -2.03
C GLY A 49 42.48 24.92 -1.47
N VAL A 50 42.04 25.88 -2.28
CA VAL A 50 41.71 27.24 -1.82
C VAL A 50 40.44 27.23 -0.97
N LEU A 51 39.39 26.56 -1.42
CA LEU A 51 38.10 26.48 -0.74
C LEU A 51 38.20 25.75 0.60
N SER A 52 38.96 24.66 0.67
CA SER A 52 39.19 23.93 1.93
C SER A 52 39.84 24.83 2.98
N LYS A 53 40.84 25.65 2.60
CA LYS A 53 41.49 26.61 3.49
C LYS A 53 40.57 27.74 3.93
N ILE A 54 39.65 28.18 3.07
CA ILE A 54 38.60 29.15 3.43
C ILE A 54 37.69 28.53 4.49
N ILE A 55 37.22 27.30 4.26
CA ILE A 55 36.32 26.59 5.17
C ILE A 55 36.95 26.39 6.56
N LEU A 56 38.23 26.01 6.63
CA LEU A 56 38.97 25.89 7.90
C LEU A 56 39.08 27.21 8.69
N LYS A 57 38.85 28.36 8.06
CA LYS A 57 38.90 29.70 8.70
C LYS A 57 37.53 30.33 8.91
N LEU A 58 36.44 29.59 8.65
CA LEU A 58 35.09 30.08 8.90
C LEU A 58 34.81 30.15 10.40
N GLN A 59 34.17 31.25 10.81
CA GLN A 59 33.78 31.51 12.19
C GLN A 59 32.37 30.97 12.43
N LEU A 60 32.28 29.89 13.23
CA LEU A 60 31.03 29.27 13.63
C LEU A 60 30.47 29.93 14.89
N THR A 61 29.26 30.50 14.80
CA THR A 61 28.54 31.04 15.95
C THR A 61 27.46 30.06 16.38
N ASN A 62 27.78 29.20 17.36
CA ASN A 62 26.87 28.17 17.85
C ASN A 62 26.62 28.42 19.35
N GLY A 63 25.35 28.30 19.79
CA GLY A 63 25.00 28.53 21.18
C GLY A 63 25.14 27.25 22.02
N THR A 64 25.97 27.31 23.05
CA THR A 64 26.20 26.16 23.95
C THR A 64 25.18 26.12 25.09
N LYS A 65 25.11 24.98 25.79
CA LYS A 65 24.36 24.87 27.06
C LYS A 65 24.75 25.95 28.06
N LYS A 66 26.04 26.28 28.14
CA LYS A 66 26.57 27.33 29.02
C LYS A 66 26.01 28.70 28.63
N ASP A 67 25.96 29.00 27.34
CA ASP A 67 25.38 30.25 26.84
C ASP A 67 23.88 30.35 27.16
N PHE A 68 23.13 29.26 27.01
CA PHE A 68 21.71 29.22 27.35
C PHE A 68 21.47 29.42 28.85
N MET A 69 22.27 28.75 29.70
CA MET A 69 22.22 28.94 31.14
C MET A 69 22.52 30.39 31.56
N GLN A 70 23.49 31.04 30.91
CA GLN A 70 23.76 32.48 31.14
C GLN A 70 22.57 33.36 30.76
N THR A 71 21.87 33.05 29.65
CA THR A 71 20.63 33.75 29.29
C THR A 71 19.54 33.58 30.36
N ILE A 72 19.38 32.37 30.91
CA ILE A 72 18.46 32.09 32.03
C ILE A 72 18.84 32.89 33.28
N GLU A 73 20.11 32.86 33.69
CA GLU A 73 20.60 33.54 34.89
C GLU A 73 20.39 35.06 34.82
N LEU A 74 20.70 35.65 33.66
CA LEU A 74 20.47 37.06 33.40
C LEU A 74 18.98 37.40 33.53
N TYR A 75 18.11 36.63 32.88
CA TYR A 75 16.66 36.84 32.95
C TYR A 75 16.13 36.69 34.38
N ASN A 76 16.51 35.62 35.10
CA ASN A 76 16.09 35.38 36.47
C ASN A 76 16.52 36.51 37.42
N SER A 77 17.72 37.07 37.23
CA SER A 77 18.21 38.19 38.04
C SER A 77 17.39 39.47 37.82
N LEU A 78 16.99 39.75 36.57
CA LEU A 78 16.25 40.95 36.19
C LEU A 78 14.77 40.86 36.61
N HIS A 79 14.17 39.68 36.46
CA HIS A 79 12.72 39.48 36.64
C HIS A 79 12.35 38.77 37.95
N LYS A 80 13.33 38.43 38.79
CA LYS A 80 13.16 37.72 40.08
C LYS A 80 12.42 36.37 39.95
N THR A 81 12.70 35.63 38.88
CA THR A 81 12.13 34.30 38.60
C THR A 81 13.08 33.16 39.02
N LYS A 82 12.60 31.91 38.98
CA LYS A 82 13.38 30.69 39.31
C LYS A 82 13.38 29.66 38.18
N ILE A 83 13.36 30.12 36.93
CA ILE A 83 13.32 29.27 35.74
C ILE A 83 14.68 28.53 35.61
N LYS A 84 14.65 27.26 35.23
CA LYS A 84 15.82 26.39 35.07
C LYS A 84 15.90 25.83 33.65
N TYR A 85 17.09 25.39 33.26
CA TYR A 85 17.31 24.70 31.98
C TYR A 85 16.38 23.50 31.79
N GLY A 86 16.16 22.73 32.87
CA GLY A 86 15.28 21.57 32.88
C GLY A 86 13.82 21.87 32.56
N ASP A 87 13.36 23.10 32.80
CA ASP A 87 11.97 23.50 32.52
C ASP A 87 11.69 23.54 31.01
N PHE A 88 12.73 23.75 30.19
CA PHE A 88 12.63 23.74 28.73
C PHE A 88 12.79 22.33 28.14
N THR A 89 13.72 21.53 28.68
CA THR A 89 13.96 20.16 28.19
C THR A 89 12.81 19.22 28.56
N ALA A 90 12.16 19.42 29.70
CA ALA A 90 11.02 18.59 30.13
C ALA A 90 9.83 18.64 29.17
N ILE A 91 9.68 19.75 28.42
CA ILE A 91 8.59 19.96 27.44
C ILE A 91 9.09 19.94 25.99
N ASN A 92 10.32 19.49 25.74
CA ASN A 92 10.96 19.42 24.42
C ASN A 92 11.05 20.77 23.67
N TRP A 93 11.11 21.90 24.39
CA TRP A 93 11.26 23.23 23.78
C TRP A 93 12.71 23.58 23.44
N ILE A 94 13.66 22.84 24.01
CA ILE A 94 15.07 22.83 23.57
C ILE A 94 15.58 21.39 23.58
N THR A 95 16.60 21.13 22.79
CA THR A 95 17.34 19.86 22.80
C THR A 95 18.85 20.12 22.77
N GLU A 96 19.64 19.14 23.22
CA GLU A 96 21.09 19.16 23.13
C GLU A 96 21.55 18.30 21.95
N SER A 97 22.20 18.92 20.97
CA SER A 97 22.71 18.26 19.77
C SER A 97 24.09 18.80 19.46
N ASP A 98 25.11 17.93 19.36
CA ASP A 98 26.50 18.34 19.12
C ASP A 98 27.03 19.42 20.09
N GLN A 99 26.71 19.29 21.39
CA GLN A 99 27.02 20.29 22.45
C GLN A 99 26.37 21.67 22.26
N GLU A 100 25.51 21.83 21.26
CA GLU A 100 24.68 23.00 21.04
C GLU A 100 23.34 22.85 21.74
N THR A 101 22.84 23.94 22.32
CA THR A 101 21.42 24.01 22.73
C THR A 101 20.61 24.52 21.55
N VAL A 102 19.75 23.64 21.03
CA VAL A 102 19.01 23.86 19.80
C VAL A 102 17.53 24.09 20.08
N ILE A 103 16.96 25.14 19.48
CA ILE A 103 15.51 25.39 19.49
C ILE A 103 14.88 24.63 18.29
N PRO A 104 13.85 23.78 18.49
CA PRO A 104 13.10 23.11 17.43
C PRO A 104 12.41 24.08 16.45
N GLU A 105 12.19 23.64 15.21
CA GLU A 105 11.70 24.51 14.12
C GLU A 105 10.38 25.21 14.40
N ARG A 106 9.39 24.49 14.93
CA ARG A 106 8.06 25.06 15.20
C ARG A 106 8.17 26.24 16.16
N LEU A 107 9.01 26.09 17.19
CA LEU A 107 9.25 27.13 18.18
C LEU A 107 10.13 28.26 17.62
N ARG A 108 11.14 27.97 16.78
CA ARG A 108 11.91 29.01 16.08
C ARG A 108 11.00 29.90 15.22
N ASN A 109 10.09 29.29 14.46
CA ASN A 109 9.14 30.03 13.63
C ASN A 109 8.14 30.83 14.45
N PHE A 110 7.70 30.29 15.59
CA PHE A 110 6.89 31.04 16.55
C PHE A 110 7.63 32.27 17.09
N LEU A 111 8.90 32.14 17.50
CA LEU A 111 9.73 33.26 17.99
C LEU A 111 10.04 34.29 16.89
N PHE A 112 10.26 33.83 15.65
CA PHE A 112 10.39 34.72 14.50
C PHE A 112 9.11 35.52 14.27
N ARG A 113 7.93 34.86 14.26
CA ARG A 113 6.62 35.51 14.13
C ARG A 113 6.39 36.53 15.24
N ILE A 114 6.72 36.20 16.49
CA ILE A 114 6.64 37.16 17.62
C ILE A 114 7.48 38.40 17.34
N GLY A 115 8.73 38.24 16.92
CA GLY A 115 9.61 39.37 16.60
C GLY A 115 9.04 40.22 15.46
N HIS A 116 8.71 39.58 14.35
CA HIS A 116 8.17 40.23 13.16
C HIS A 116 6.84 40.95 13.40
N ASP A 117 5.90 40.33 14.12
CA ASP A 117 4.59 40.92 14.40
C ASP A 117 4.70 42.09 15.38
N ARG A 118 5.60 42.02 16.37
CA ARG A 118 5.91 43.15 17.25
C ARG A 118 6.51 44.33 16.48
N GLU A 119 7.45 44.07 15.56
CA GLU A 119 8.03 45.09 14.68
C GLU A 119 6.99 45.76 13.78
N ASN A 120 5.94 45.02 13.40
CA ASN A 120 4.82 45.51 12.59
C ASN A 120 3.61 46.00 13.40
N GLY A 121 3.76 46.21 14.72
CA GLY A 121 2.73 46.77 15.60
C GLY A 121 1.53 45.84 15.89
N LYS A 122 1.63 44.54 15.62
CA LYS A 122 0.61 43.54 15.92
C LYS A 122 0.80 42.94 17.31
N THR A 123 -0.31 42.64 18.00
CA THR A 123 -0.29 42.01 19.32
C THR A 123 -0.27 40.49 19.18
N VAL A 124 0.72 39.83 19.78
CA VAL A 124 0.80 38.36 19.85
C VAL A 124 0.40 37.90 21.25
N THR A 125 -0.67 37.11 21.34
CA THR A 125 -1.16 36.55 22.61
C THR A 125 -0.25 35.40 23.04
N ILE A 126 0.45 35.58 24.17
CA ILE A 126 1.26 34.54 24.80
C ILE A 126 0.55 34.11 26.10
N PRO A 127 0.33 32.80 26.35
CA PRO A 127 -0.22 32.33 27.61
C PRO A 127 0.61 32.83 28.80
N VAL A 128 -0.06 33.36 29.83
CA VAL A 128 0.60 33.98 31.00
C VAL A 128 1.57 33.00 31.67
N GLU A 129 1.19 31.73 31.74
CA GLU A 129 1.96 30.64 32.35
C GLU A 129 3.28 30.35 31.63
N SER A 130 3.36 30.61 30.32
CA SER A 130 4.54 30.32 29.48
C SER A 130 5.36 31.56 29.14
N LYS A 131 4.96 32.74 29.61
CA LYS A 131 5.55 34.04 29.23
C LYS A 131 7.05 34.09 29.50
N GLY A 132 7.48 33.69 30.70
CA GLY A 132 8.91 33.74 31.09
C GLY A 132 9.79 32.79 30.27
N LEU A 133 9.28 31.61 29.93
CA LEU A 133 9.98 30.65 29.07
C LEU A 133 10.17 31.22 27.65
N ILE A 134 9.11 31.79 27.06
CA ILE A 134 9.15 32.35 25.70
C ILE A 134 10.09 33.56 25.63
N GLU A 135 10.11 34.42 26.65
CA GLU A 135 11.02 35.58 26.69
C GLU A 135 12.50 35.17 26.75
N ILE A 136 12.85 34.15 27.55
CA ILE A 136 14.20 33.58 27.58
C ILE A 136 14.58 33.00 26.21
N LEU A 137 13.68 32.25 25.59
CA LEU A 137 13.90 31.68 24.26
C LEU A 137 14.09 32.77 23.20
N GLN A 138 13.34 33.87 23.27
CA GLN A 138 13.50 35.01 22.36
C GLN A 138 14.88 35.67 22.51
N LEU A 139 15.36 35.84 23.74
CA LEU A 139 16.71 36.39 24.00
C LEU A 139 17.79 35.49 23.40
N TYR A 140 17.68 34.18 23.60
CA TYR A 140 18.60 33.22 23.03
C TYR A 140 18.52 33.16 21.49
N TYR A 141 17.30 33.14 20.94
CA TYR A 141 17.04 33.19 19.50
C TYR A 141 17.68 34.41 18.83
N ASN A 142 17.48 35.60 19.41
CA ASN A 142 18.05 36.84 18.88
C ASN A 142 19.58 36.85 18.90
N ARG A 143 20.20 36.16 19.86
CA ARG A 143 21.66 36.08 19.99
C ARG A 143 22.31 35.08 19.03
N PHE A 144 21.68 33.94 18.78
CA PHE A 144 22.33 32.81 18.09
C PHE A 144 21.69 32.40 16.75
N TYR A 145 20.45 32.81 16.47
CA TYR A 145 19.71 32.42 15.26
C TYR A 145 19.41 33.61 14.35
N LEU A 146 19.01 34.73 14.91
CA LEU A 146 18.66 35.92 14.14
C LEU A 146 19.89 36.47 13.40
N ASN A 147 19.82 36.52 12.06
CA ASN A 147 20.92 36.95 11.18
C ASN A 147 22.21 36.12 11.29
N ARG A 148 22.14 34.84 11.66
CA ARG A 148 23.30 33.94 11.66
C ARG A 148 23.96 33.90 10.27
N ARG A 149 25.26 34.18 10.22
CA ARG A 149 26.09 34.16 8.99
C ARG A 149 27.37 33.41 9.27
N LEU A 150 27.84 32.64 8.29
CA LEU A 150 29.13 31.99 8.34
C LEU A 150 30.18 32.94 7.76
N LEU A 151 31.12 33.41 8.58
CA LEU A 151 31.99 34.54 8.23
C LEU A 151 33.46 34.14 8.14
N ILE A 152 34.19 34.81 7.25
CA ILE A 152 35.66 34.82 7.21
C ILE A 152 36.18 36.26 7.28
N SER A 153 37.25 36.49 8.04
CA SER A 153 37.85 37.83 8.12
C SER A 153 38.49 38.23 6.78
N SER A 154 38.45 39.52 6.43
CA SER A 154 39.07 40.01 5.20
C SER A 154 40.57 39.73 5.14
N LYS A 155 41.24 39.75 6.30
CA LYS A 155 42.66 39.42 6.47
C LYS A 155 42.94 37.95 6.15
N ASP A 156 42.16 37.03 6.71
CA ASP A 156 42.35 35.60 6.49
C ASP A 156 42.05 35.23 5.03
N LEU A 157 40.96 35.76 4.47
CA LEU A 157 40.62 35.54 3.07
C LEU A 157 41.74 36.03 2.13
N ALA A 158 42.23 37.26 2.32
CA ALA A 158 43.35 37.78 1.53
C ALA A 158 44.63 36.96 1.70
N GLY A 159 44.90 36.46 2.91
CA GLY A 159 46.05 35.61 3.21
C GLY A 159 46.00 34.26 2.50
N ILE A 160 44.82 33.64 2.40
CA ILE A 160 44.61 32.37 1.70
C ILE A 160 44.78 32.58 0.18
N VAL A 161 44.07 33.58 -0.37
CA VAL A 161 44.06 33.90 -1.80
C VAL A 161 45.46 34.27 -2.31
N ARG A 162 46.25 35.03 -1.53
CA ARG A 162 47.63 35.41 -1.90
C ARG A 162 48.58 34.21 -2.02
N LYS A 163 48.33 33.14 -1.27
CA LYS A 163 49.12 31.89 -1.29
C LYS A 163 48.59 30.89 -2.31
N GLY A 164 47.45 31.17 -2.96
CA GLY A 164 46.84 30.34 -3.99
C GLY A 164 47.31 30.69 -5.40
N HIS A 165 46.61 30.17 -6.41
CA HIS A 165 46.91 30.45 -7.81
C HIS A 165 46.69 31.94 -8.16
N PRO A 166 47.57 32.60 -8.95
CA PRO A 166 47.49 34.05 -9.22
C PRO A 166 46.16 34.56 -9.81
N SER A 167 45.43 33.68 -10.52
CA SER A 167 44.12 33.98 -11.12
C SER A 167 42.97 33.94 -10.11
N VAL A 168 43.13 33.26 -8.97
CA VAL A 168 42.11 33.20 -7.92
C VAL A 168 42.35 34.37 -6.99
N LYS A 169 41.59 35.46 -7.19
CA LYS A 169 41.60 36.68 -6.36
C LYS A 169 40.29 36.81 -5.57
N THR A 170 40.23 37.70 -4.57
CA THR A 170 38.96 37.99 -3.86
C THR A 170 37.85 38.41 -4.83
N ALA A 171 38.18 39.16 -5.89
CA ALA A 171 37.23 39.53 -6.94
C ALA A 171 36.66 38.30 -7.67
N PHE A 172 37.48 37.28 -7.94
CA PHE A 172 37.03 36.03 -8.54
C PHE A 172 36.02 35.32 -7.63
N LEU A 173 36.29 35.25 -6.32
CA LEU A 173 35.38 34.58 -5.37
C LEU A 173 34.03 35.31 -5.24
N LEU A 174 34.02 36.64 -5.35
CA LEU A 174 32.81 37.47 -5.39
C LEU A 174 32.02 37.27 -6.69
N GLU A 175 32.71 37.31 -7.83
CA GLU A 175 32.10 37.11 -9.17
C GLU A 175 31.44 35.74 -9.29
N LYS A 176 32.08 34.72 -8.72
CA LYS A 176 31.60 33.33 -8.72
C LYS A 176 30.58 33.02 -7.62
N GLY A 177 30.21 34.01 -6.79
CA GLY A 177 29.21 33.85 -5.73
C GLY A 177 29.63 32.87 -4.62
N ILE A 178 30.94 32.68 -4.41
CA ILE A 178 31.46 31.80 -3.35
C ILE A 178 31.41 32.51 -1.99
N VAL A 179 31.67 33.83 -2.01
CA VAL A 179 31.56 34.70 -0.83
C VAL A 179 30.83 35.98 -1.18
N GLU A 180 30.20 36.60 -0.20
CA GLU A 180 29.58 37.92 -0.29
C GLU A 180 30.21 38.91 0.69
N LYS A 181 30.19 40.20 0.36
CA LYS A 181 30.77 41.24 1.21
C LYS A 181 29.78 41.66 2.30
N THR A 182 30.20 41.68 3.56
CA THR A 182 29.37 42.18 4.67
C THR A 182 29.27 43.70 4.65
N LYS A 183 28.21 44.26 5.28
CA LYS A 183 27.97 45.71 5.36
C LYS A 183 29.13 46.49 5.98
N ASP A 184 29.82 45.91 6.95
CA ASP A 184 30.96 46.53 7.64
C ASP A 184 32.29 46.42 6.87
N SER A 185 32.32 45.68 5.75
CA SER A 185 33.52 45.42 4.92
C SER A 185 34.70 44.77 5.65
N LYS A 186 34.53 44.31 6.91
CA LYS A 186 35.60 43.69 7.71
C LYS A 186 35.66 42.17 7.54
N SER A 187 34.57 41.58 7.06
CA SER A 187 34.43 40.15 6.83
C SER A 187 33.74 39.87 5.49
N TYR A 188 33.74 38.60 5.12
CA TYR A 188 32.98 38.08 4.00
C TYR A 188 32.08 36.96 4.51
N GLN A 189 30.86 36.91 3.98
CA GLN A 189 29.91 35.84 4.23
C GLN A 189 30.17 34.70 3.26
N TRP A 190 30.27 33.48 3.79
CA TRP A 190 30.25 32.27 2.99
C TRP A 190 28.85 32.01 2.45
N MET A 191 28.76 31.67 1.16
CA MET A 191 27.51 31.29 0.52
C MET A 191 27.45 29.76 0.45
N ASP A 192 26.61 29.15 1.27
CA ASP A 192 26.40 27.70 1.33
C ASP A 192 25.78 27.13 0.04
N SER A 193 25.05 27.94 -0.72
CA SER A 193 24.44 27.56 -2.01
C SER A 193 25.34 27.76 -3.24
N ASN A 194 26.67 27.87 -3.07
CA ASN A 194 27.56 28.08 -4.22
C ASN A 194 27.80 26.78 -5.03
N GLN A 195 27.83 26.89 -6.35
CA GLN A 195 27.96 25.73 -7.24
C GLN A 195 29.29 24.95 -7.06
N TYR A 196 30.35 25.60 -6.58
CA TYR A 196 31.64 24.95 -6.41
C TYR A 196 31.62 23.94 -5.26
N VAL A 197 30.94 24.25 -4.15
CA VAL A 197 30.74 23.32 -3.02
C VAL A 197 29.92 22.10 -3.44
N GLN A 198 28.93 22.27 -4.31
CA GLN A 198 28.15 21.16 -4.85
C GLN A 198 29.01 20.22 -5.72
N HIS A 199 29.82 20.75 -6.63
CA HIS A 199 30.57 19.92 -7.60
C HIS A 199 31.97 19.46 -7.12
N LEU A 200 32.56 20.15 -6.15
CA LEU A 200 33.87 19.83 -5.56
C LEU A 200 33.77 19.29 -4.13
N GLY A 201 32.54 19.10 -3.61
CA GLY A 201 32.30 18.78 -2.20
C GLY A 201 33.03 17.55 -1.69
N SER A 202 33.08 16.45 -2.45
CA SER A 202 33.81 15.24 -2.08
C SER A 202 35.33 15.46 -1.95
N GLU A 203 35.93 16.21 -2.87
CA GLU A 203 37.36 16.55 -2.83
C GLU A 203 37.68 17.45 -1.63
N ILE A 204 36.85 18.48 -1.41
CA ILE A 204 37.00 19.41 -0.29
C ILE A 204 36.86 18.66 1.04
N ALA A 205 35.83 17.83 1.18
CA ALA A 205 35.59 17.04 2.38
C ALA A 205 36.72 16.03 2.67
N ALA A 206 37.35 15.46 1.64
CA ALA A 206 38.51 14.59 1.79
C ALA A 206 39.75 15.37 2.29
N ILE A 207 40.05 16.53 1.69
CA ILE A 207 41.16 17.39 2.16
C ILE A 207 40.93 17.83 3.60
N LEU A 208 39.71 18.27 3.93
CA LEU A 208 39.37 18.65 5.30
C LEU A 208 39.57 17.47 6.26
N TRP A 209 39.18 16.26 5.87
CA TRP A 209 39.35 15.08 6.72
C TRP A 209 40.82 14.79 7.05
N ASP A 210 41.70 14.89 6.05
CA ASP A 210 43.14 14.71 6.24
C ASP A 210 43.74 15.79 7.16
N GLU A 211 43.28 17.04 7.07
CA GLU A 211 43.71 18.14 7.95
C GLU A 211 43.30 17.92 9.42
N PHE A 212 42.26 17.13 9.68
CA PHE A 212 41.84 16.75 11.03
C PHE A 212 42.48 15.45 11.55
N GLY A 213 43.44 14.89 10.79
CA GLY A 213 44.21 13.71 11.17
C GLY A 213 43.91 12.46 10.33
N GLY A 214 42.93 12.51 9.43
CA GLY A 214 42.57 11.40 8.54
C GLY A 214 42.41 10.07 9.29
N GLU A 215 43.27 9.11 8.97
CA GLU A 215 43.30 7.78 9.59
C GLU A 215 43.49 7.78 11.11
N THR A 216 44.25 8.76 11.65
CA THR A 216 44.60 8.84 13.07
C THR A 216 43.73 9.84 13.86
N SER A 217 42.68 10.37 13.23
CA SER A 217 41.73 11.29 13.87
C SER A 217 41.10 10.69 15.12
N ASP A 218 40.95 11.50 16.16
CA ASP A 218 40.18 11.16 17.34
C ASP A 218 38.72 11.66 17.25
N TYR A 219 37.96 11.42 18.32
CA TYR A 219 36.55 11.80 18.39
C TYR A 219 36.31 13.32 18.43
N GLU A 220 37.21 14.10 19.01
CA GLU A 220 37.09 15.58 19.06
C GLU A 220 37.44 16.19 17.70
N SER A 221 38.51 15.72 17.06
CA SER A 221 38.87 16.13 15.70
C SER A 221 37.76 15.80 14.70
N PHE A 222 37.16 14.61 14.79
CA PHE A 222 36.02 14.25 13.95
C PHE A 222 34.82 15.18 14.15
N ARG A 223 34.52 15.57 15.39
CA ARG A 223 33.42 16.50 15.67
C ARG A 223 33.65 17.86 15.04
N GLN A 224 34.87 18.39 15.16
CA GLN A 224 35.23 19.66 14.55
C GLN A 224 35.12 19.60 13.02
N TYR A 225 35.63 18.52 12.42
CA TYR A 225 35.44 18.21 11.01
C TYR A 225 33.96 18.20 10.61
N TYR A 226 33.14 17.42 11.33
CA TYR A 226 31.71 17.27 11.04
C TYR A 226 30.95 18.60 11.12
N SER A 227 31.19 19.39 12.18
CA SER A 227 30.56 20.70 12.35
C SER A 227 30.93 21.65 11.21
N LEU A 228 32.18 21.63 10.74
CA LEU A 228 32.63 22.44 9.61
C LEU A 228 31.99 22.03 8.29
N ILE A 229 31.97 20.74 7.95
CA ILE A 229 31.36 20.29 6.69
C ILE A 229 29.85 20.57 6.67
N ARG A 230 29.18 20.37 7.81
CA ARG A 230 27.76 20.69 7.99
C ARG A 230 27.49 22.18 7.78
N ALA A 231 28.26 23.05 8.44
CA ALA A 231 28.07 24.48 8.34
C ALA A 231 28.42 25.05 6.96
N ALA A 232 29.42 24.47 6.28
CA ALA A 232 29.81 24.87 4.94
C ALA A 232 28.83 24.43 3.83
N GLY A 233 27.83 23.60 4.15
CA GLY A 233 26.88 23.05 3.18
C GLY A 233 27.47 21.92 2.32
N LEU A 234 28.49 21.21 2.79
CA LEU A 234 29.13 20.12 2.05
C LEU A 234 28.30 18.84 2.13
N TRP A 235 28.01 18.25 0.96
CA TRP A 235 27.36 16.95 0.84
C TRP A 235 28.21 16.00 -0.03
N PRO A 236 29.29 15.41 0.53
CA PRO A 236 30.21 14.54 -0.20
C PRO A 236 29.59 13.18 -0.53
N VAL A 237 29.90 12.65 -1.70
CA VAL A 237 29.17 11.52 -2.33
C VAL A 237 30.08 10.34 -2.64
N ASP A 238 31.32 10.64 -3.03
CA ASP A 238 32.29 9.65 -3.52
C ASP A 238 33.61 9.75 -2.76
N LEU A 239 33.56 9.82 -1.42
CA LEU A 239 34.76 9.96 -0.60
C LEU A 239 35.77 8.82 -0.81
N LYS A 240 35.29 7.60 -1.09
CA LYS A 240 36.12 6.45 -1.44
C LYS A 240 37.06 6.66 -2.63
N ASN A 241 36.75 7.60 -3.53
CA ASN A 241 37.62 7.93 -4.67
C ASN A 241 38.79 8.85 -4.28
N TYR A 242 38.72 9.46 -3.09
CA TYR A 242 39.70 10.45 -2.62
C TYR A 242 40.42 10.03 -1.34
N LEU A 243 39.86 9.11 -0.57
CA LEU A 243 40.41 8.62 0.69
C LEU A 243 40.94 7.18 0.57
N THR A 244 41.93 6.84 1.38
CA THR A 244 42.38 5.45 1.52
C THR A 244 41.30 4.60 2.19
N GLN A 245 41.33 3.27 1.98
CA GLN A 245 40.39 2.35 2.64
C GLN A 245 40.44 2.45 4.18
N ARG A 246 41.62 2.67 4.76
CA ARG A 246 41.80 2.85 6.21
C ARG A 246 41.20 4.18 6.68
N SER A 247 41.38 5.25 5.91
CA SER A 247 40.82 6.57 6.23
C SER A 247 39.30 6.57 6.17
N CYS A 248 38.73 5.93 5.14
CA CYS A 248 37.28 5.68 5.06
C CYS A 248 36.77 4.87 6.26
N ALA A 249 37.46 3.78 6.63
CA ALA A 249 37.05 2.97 7.78
C ALA A 249 37.07 3.76 9.09
N SER A 250 38.10 4.59 9.31
CA SER A 250 38.18 5.49 10.47
C SER A 250 37.02 6.49 10.49
N LEU A 251 36.76 7.15 9.36
CA LEU A 251 35.66 8.11 9.21
C LEU A 251 34.29 7.47 9.50
N ILE A 252 34.05 6.26 8.99
CA ILE A 252 32.79 5.51 9.22
C ILE A 252 32.65 5.16 10.70
N ASN A 253 33.68 4.61 11.32
CA ASN A 253 33.65 4.22 12.74
C ASN A 253 33.38 5.42 13.65
N LEU A 254 34.02 6.56 13.38
CA LEU A 254 33.81 7.81 14.12
C LEU A 254 32.42 8.41 13.87
N SER A 255 31.92 8.33 12.63
CA SER A 255 30.54 8.73 12.30
C SER A 255 29.51 7.92 13.07
N ILE A 256 29.67 6.59 13.11
CA ILE A 256 28.81 5.69 13.88
C ILE A 256 28.89 6.06 15.36
N LYS A 257 30.10 6.14 15.93
CA LYS A 257 30.32 6.51 17.33
C LYS A 257 29.68 7.87 17.67
N PHE A 258 29.73 8.82 16.75
CA PHE A 258 29.13 10.14 16.92
C PHE A 258 27.61 10.05 17.00
N LEU A 259 26.95 9.28 16.13
CA LEU A 259 25.51 9.06 16.18
C LEU A 259 25.07 8.46 17.52
N TYR A 260 25.78 7.43 18.03
CA TYR A 260 25.47 6.79 19.32
C TYR A 260 25.58 7.74 20.52
N ASN A 261 26.41 8.77 20.43
CA ASN A 261 26.64 9.71 21.51
C ASN A 261 25.65 10.89 21.53
N GLN A 262 24.80 11.04 20.52
CA GLN A 262 23.82 12.15 20.48
C GLN A 262 22.60 11.83 21.34
N GLN A 263 22.37 12.65 22.36
CA GLN A 263 21.21 12.48 23.25
C GLN A 263 19.88 12.76 22.53
N ASP A 264 19.84 13.73 21.62
CA ASP A 264 18.62 14.04 20.86
C ASP A 264 18.15 12.88 19.97
N LEU A 265 19.07 12.02 19.53
CA LEU A 265 18.74 10.86 18.70
C LEU A 265 18.18 9.68 19.50
N LYS A 266 18.40 9.65 20.81
CA LYS A 266 18.00 8.53 21.65
C LYS A 266 16.49 8.46 21.81
N GLN A 267 15.98 7.23 21.75
CA GLN A 267 14.60 6.90 22.02
C GLN A 267 14.12 7.52 23.34
N SER A 268 12.88 7.99 23.36
CA SER A 268 12.23 8.51 24.55
C SER A 268 10.76 8.08 24.60
N ALA A 269 10.18 8.08 25.80
CA ALA A 269 8.75 7.82 26.00
C ALA A 269 7.84 8.82 25.26
N SER A 270 8.38 9.98 24.86
CA SER A 270 7.67 11.04 24.13
C SER A 270 8.30 11.30 22.75
N GLU A 271 8.76 10.27 22.04
CA GLU A 271 9.48 10.47 20.77
C GLU A 271 8.65 11.26 19.74
N PHE A 272 7.34 10.99 19.67
CA PHE A 272 6.45 11.76 18.79
C PHE A 272 6.37 13.25 19.17
N SER A 273 6.48 13.61 20.46
CA SER A 273 6.53 15.02 20.88
C SER A 273 7.75 15.74 20.32
N LYS A 274 8.90 15.06 20.25
CA LYS A 274 10.11 15.63 19.64
C LYS A 274 9.92 15.85 18.14
N ILE A 275 9.29 14.90 17.45
CA ILE A 275 8.94 15.02 16.02
C ILE A 275 7.98 16.19 15.80
N TRP A 276 6.91 16.26 16.60
CA TRP A 276 5.87 17.29 16.53
C TRP A 276 6.41 18.71 16.67
N MET A 277 7.40 18.92 17.54
CA MET A 277 8.04 20.22 17.75
C MET A 277 9.01 20.61 16.61
N ASN A 278 9.44 19.65 15.79
CA ASN A 278 10.57 19.83 14.89
C ASN A 278 10.24 19.67 13.40
N ALA A 279 9.18 18.96 13.06
CA ALA A 279 8.75 18.75 11.68
C ALA A 279 8.05 20.00 11.11
N ALA A 280 8.41 20.35 9.89
CA ALA A 280 7.86 21.50 9.17
C ALA A 280 6.34 21.38 8.93
N ASP A 281 5.84 20.16 8.70
CA ASP A 281 4.44 19.94 8.31
C ASP A 281 3.42 20.18 9.44
N TYR A 282 3.90 20.38 10.67
CA TYR A 282 3.09 20.72 11.85
C TYR A 282 3.17 22.19 12.24
N MET A 283 3.85 23.04 11.45
CA MET A 283 4.07 24.47 11.76
C MET A 283 2.79 25.31 11.79
N ASP A 284 1.83 25.04 10.90
CA ASP A 284 0.61 25.85 10.73
C ASP A 284 -0.62 25.29 11.47
N ARG A 285 -0.49 24.15 12.16
CA ARG A 285 -1.62 23.41 12.74
C ARG A 285 -2.13 23.94 14.09
N GLY A 286 -2.12 25.26 14.27
CA GLY A 286 -2.70 25.94 15.44
C GLY A 286 -1.72 26.20 16.59
N SER A 287 -2.07 27.17 17.43
CA SER A 287 -1.31 27.61 18.62
C SER A 287 -1.59 26.78 19.88
N SER A 288 -2.43 25.75 19.81
CA SER A 288 -2.57 24.81 20.93
C SER A 288 -1.27 24.01 21.07
N LEU A 289 -0.79 23.95 22.32
CA LEU A 289 0.43 23.25 22.71
C LEU A 289 0.16 21.78 23.05
N GLU A 290 -1.09 21.32 22.93
CA GLU A 290 -1.44 19.92 23.16
C GLU A 290 -0.86 19.06 22.04
N ILE A 291 -0.10 18.04 22.45
CA ILE A 291 0.63 17.13 21.56
C ILE A 291 -0.09 15.78 21.61
N PRO A 292 -0.46 15.20 20.47
CA PRO A 292 -0.99 13.84 20.42
C PRO A 292 -0.01 12.83 21.02
N VAL A 293 -0.53 11.85 21.77
CA VAL A 293 0.28 10.75 22.32
C VAL A 293 0.28 9.60 21.32
N ILE A 294 1.41 9.41 20.64
CA ILE A 294 1.64 8.27 19.73
C ILE A 294 2.77 7.42 20.28
N ALA A 295 2.49 6.12 20.43
CA ALA A 295 3.48 5.12 20.80
C ALA A 295 3.89 4.33 19.55
N PHE A 296 5.21 4.21 19.34
CA PHE A 296 5.77 3.32 18.32
C PHE A 296 6.08 1.95 18.93
N ASP A 297 6.03 0.91 18.10
CA ASP A 297 6.39 -0.45 18.52
C ASP A 297 7.90 -0.66 18.36
N TYR A 298 8.61 -0.82 19.47
CA TYR A 298 10.06 -0.99 19.49
C TYR A 298 10.51 -2.45 19.68
N SER A 299 9.63 -3.43 19.43
CA SER A 299 9.95 -4.86 19.55
C SER A 299 11.03 -5.32 18.57
N ASP A 300 10.91 -4.92 17.31
CA ASP A 300 11.89 -5.16 16.26
C ASP A 300 11.74 -4.14 15.12
N ALA A 301 12.72 -4.13 14.20
CA ALA A 301 12.76 -3.16 13.11
C ALA A 301 11.52 -3.24 12.20
N TYR A 302 10.98 -4.42 11.95
CA TYR A 302 9.78 -4.57 11.14
C TYR A 302 8.56 -3.95 11.83
N SER A 303 8.34 -4.28 13.10
CA SER A 303 7.24 -3.74 13.90
C SER A 303 7.32 -2.21 14.05
N PHE A 304 8.53 -1.68 14.26
CA PHE A 304 8.78 -0.25 14.33
C PHE A 304 8.35 0.47 13.05
N ILE A 305 8.83 0.01 11.90
CA ILE A 305 8.47 0.60 10.60
C ILE A 305 6.98 0.46 10.30
N LYS A 306 6.36 -0.67 10.66
CA LYS A 306 4.92 -0.89 10.50
C LYS A 306 4.12 0.11 11.36
N SER A 307 4.53 0.33 12.62
CA SER A 307 3.86 1.27 13.53
C SER A 307 3.93 2.72 13.03
N ILE A 308 5.05 3.13 12.41
CA ILE A 308 5.18 4.46 11.79
C ILE A 308 4.22 4.60 10.61
N LYS A 309 4.22 3.65 9.68
CA LYS A 309 3.33 3.68 8.51
C LYS A 309 1.85 3.70 8.89
N SER A 310 1.48 3.00 9.97
CA SER A 310 0.12 3.07 10.52
C SER A 310 -0.19 4.48 11.05
N ALA A 311 0.75 5.12 11.74
CA ALA A 311 0.56 6.48 12.25
C ALA A 311 0.59 7.55 11.15
N GLU A 312 1.31 7.34 10.05
CA GLU A 312 1.39 8.26 8.90
C GLU A 312 0.02 8.57 8.26
N PHE A 313 -0.97 7.68 8.44
CA PHE A 313 -2.33 7.91 7.98
C PHE A 313 -2.97 9.15 8.64
N LEU A 314 -2.76 9.34 9.94
CA LEU A 314 -3.26 10.49 10.71
C LEU A 314 -2.26 11.66 10.73
N PHE A 315 -0.97 11.32 10.75
CA PHE A 315 0.13 12.27 10.88
C PHE A 315 1.06 12.08 9.70
N PRO A 316 0.78 12.66 8.53
CA PRO A 316 1.65 12.48 7.36
C PRO A 316 3.08 12.94 7.66
N ASP A 317 4.03 12.33 6.95
CA ASP A 317 5.45 12.71 6.95
C ASP A 317 6.13 12.57 8.33
N ILE A 318 5.74 11.56 9.12
CA ILE A 318 6.40 11.24 10.39
C ILE A 318 7.89 11.00 10.13
N PHE A 319 8.72 11.66 10.92
CA PHE A 319 10.18 11.70 10.81
C PHE A 319 10.78 12.51 9.65
N TYR A 320 9.99 12.97 8.67
CA TYR A 320 10.49 13.82 7.60
C TYR A 320 10.70 15.26 8.07
N PHE A 321 11.57 15.99 7.36
CA PHE A 321 11.80 17.43 7.53
C PHE A 321 12.06 17.91 8.98
N GLN A 322 12.71 17.08 9.80
CA GLN A 322 13.12 17.42 11.16
C GLN A 322 14.39 18.28 11.17
N SER A 323 14.23 19.60 11.10
CA SER A 323 15.34 20.55 10.90
C SER A 323 16.54 20.34 11.85
N THR A 324 16.31 20.02 13.12
CA THR A 324 17.40 19.87 14.11
C THR A 324 18.11 18.52 14.01
N ARG A 325 17.57 17.53 13.29
CA ARG A 325 18.12 16.17 13.19
C ARG A 325 18.46 15.75 11.77
N ASN A 326 17.91 16.43 10.76
CA ASN A 326 18.17 16.13 9.35
C ASN A 326 19.65 16.24 8.97
N HIS A 327 20.45 17.02 9.71
CA HIS A 327 21.88 17.10 9.43
C HIS A 327 22.61 15.75 9.67
N PHE A 328 22.08 14.86 10.51
CA PHE A 328 22.63 13.51 10.71
C PHE A 328 22.45 12.61 9.47
N LEU A 329 21.57 12.98 8.53
CA LEU A 329 21.44 12.30 7.25
C LEU A 329 22.73 12.32 6.42
N LEU A 330 23.57 13.33 6.63
CA LEU A 330 24.90 13.40 6.02
C LEU A 330 25.79 12.25 6.52
N LEU A 331 25.74 11.93 7.82
CA LEU A 331 26.52 10.82 8.38
C LEU A 331 26.01 9.48 7.85
N LEU A 332 24.68 9.31 7.73
CA LEU A 332 24.11 8.11 7.13
C LEU A 332 24.55 7.95 5.67
N HIS A 333 24.55 9.04 4.91
CA HIS A 333 25.07 9.04 3.53
C HIS A 333 26.55 8.61 3.48
N ILE A 334 27.41 9.20 4.31
CA ILE A 334 28.83 8.83 4.40
C ILE A 334 28.99 7.34 4.75
N ILE A 335 28.22 6.84 5.71
CA ILE A 335 28.29 5.43 6.13
C ILE A 335 27.88 4.50 5.00
N ILE A 336 26.76 4.78 4.31
CA ILE A 336 26.20 3.91 3.26
C ILE A 336 27.12 3.87 2.03
N GLU A 337 27.53 5.03 1.50
CA GLU A 337 28.32 5.13 0.25
C GLU A 337 29.73 4.54 0.35
N ASN A 338 30.29 4.52 1.58
CA ASN A 338 31.69 4.16 1.81
C ASN A 338 31.83 2.84 2.57
N THR A 339 30.77 2.07 2.74
CA THR A 339 30.86 0.80 3.49
C THR A 339 31.84 -0.17 2.78
N PRO A 340 32.71 -0.89 3.52
CA PRO A 340 33.62 -1.86 2.90
C PRO A 340 32.90 -2.97 2.13
N GLU A 341 33.43 -3.34 0.97
CA GLU A 341 32.90 -4.44 0.13
C GLU A 341 33.21 -5.84 0.70
N HIS A 342 34.15 -5.94 1.65
CA HIS A 342 34.61 -7.18 2.26
C HIS A 342 34.97 -7.00 3.75
N PRO A 343 34.80 -8.04 4.60
CA PRO A 343 34.19 -9.34 4.32
C PRO A 343 32.65 -9.30 4.28
N ASN A 344 32.03 -8.30 4.92
CA ASN A 344 30.59 -8.19 5.10
C ASN A 344 30.06 -6.85 4.55
N PRO A 345 29.58 -6.81 3.31
CA PRO A 345 29.00 -5.59 2.73
C PRO A 345 27.89 -5.04 3.60
N HIS A 346 27.87 -3.72 3.80
CA HIS A 346 26.76 -2.98 4.42
C HIS A 346 26.42 -3.36 5.87
N GLU A 347 27.26 -4.13 6.57
CA GLU A 347 27.00 -4.59 7.95
C GLU A 347 26.66 -3.46 8.92
N ASN A 348 27.35 -2.32 8.80
CA ASN A 348 27.10 -1.15 9.63
C ASN A 348 25.70 -0.57 9.40
N VAL A 349 25.22 -0.56 8.15
CA VAL A 349 23.88 -0.05 7.80
C VAL A 349 22.81 -0.96 8.38
N LEU A 350 22.98 -2.29 8.26
CA LEU A 350 22.06 -3.27 8.84
C LEU A 350 21.92 -3.10 10.36
N LYS A 351 23.04 -2.90 11.06
CA LYS A 351 23.04 -2.61 12.52
C LYS A 351 22.33 -1.31 12.87
N LEU A 352 22.46 -0.26 12.05
CA LEU A 352 21.76 1.00 12.27
C LEU A 352 20.25 0.86 12.08
N ILE A 353 19.80 0.05 11.12
CA ILE A 353 18.36 -0.24 10.92
C ILE A 353 17.79 -1.00 12.13
N GLN A 354 18.56 -1.93 12.70
CA GLN A 354 18.13 -2.71 13.88
C GLN A 354 18.23 -1.93 15.19
N ASN A 355 18.97 -0.82 15.23
CA ASN A 355 19.17 -0.07 16.45
C ASN A 355 17.99 0.89 16.74
N LEU A 356 17.00 0.36 17.43
CA LEU A 356 15.80 1.08 17.83
C LEU A 356 16.01 2.07 18.98
N GLU A 357 17.18 2.05 19.65
CA GLU A 357 17.57 3.13 20.57
C GLU A 357 17.78 4.45 19.84
N LEU A 358 17.95 4.44 18.51
CA LEU A 358 18.08 5.62 17.65
C LEU A 358 16.97 5.65 16.58
N PRO A 359 15.70 5.92 16.94
CA PRO A 359 14.54 5.69 16.07
C PRO A 359 14.61 6.41 14.72
N ILE A 360 15.03 7.68 14.72
CA ILE A 360 15.16 8.48 13.50
C ILE A 360 16.28 7.96 12.59
N VAL A 361 17.35 7.40 13.16
CA VAL A 361 18.44 6.81 12.40
C VAL A 361 17.98 5.51 11.74
N ALA A 362 17.28 4.65 12.49
CA ALA A 362 16.69 3.42 11.94
C ALA A 362 15.71 3.71 10.80
N TRP A 363 14.78 4.66 10.99
CA TRP A 363 13.83 5.09 9.97
C TRP A 363 14.51 5.64 8.71
N ASN A 364 15.42 6.60 8.85
CA ASN A 364 16.08 7.21 7.69
C ASN A 364 17.05 6.26 6.98
N SER A 365 17.57 5.25 7.69
CA SER A 365 18.40 4.21 7.07
C SER A 365 17.57 3.31 6.15
N ILE A 366 16.29 3.06 6.47
CA ILE A 366 15.41 2.19 5.66
C ILE A 366 14.65 2.96 4.57
N GLU A 367 14.16 4.16 4.87
CA GLU A 367 13.29 4.94 3.98
C GLU A 367 13.98 5.34 2.67
N ARG A 368 15.28 5.60 2.74
CA ARG A 368 16.10 6.04 1.62
C ARG A 368 16.49 4.91 0.66
N ILE A 369 16.37 3.65 1.09
CA ILE A 369 16.83 2.48 0.31
C ILE A 369 16.19 2.41 -1.08
N PRO A 370 14.86 2.46 -1.26
CA PRO A 370 14.27 2.24 -2.58
C PRO A 370 14.65 3.32 -3.61
N THR A 371 14.91 4.54 -3.14
CA THR A 371 15.16 5.71 -4.00
C THR A 371 16.65 5.93 -4.26
N TYR A 372 17.49 5.78 -3.23
CA TYR A 372 18.91 6.11 -3.25
C TYR A 372 19.81 4.87 -3.09
N TYR A 373 19.34 3.78 -2.50
CA TYR A 373 20.23 2.64 -2.25
C TYR A 373 19.61 1.29 -2.61
N PRO A 374 18.99 1.13 -3.79
CA PRO A 374 18.27 -0.09 -4.14
C PRO A 374 19.15 -1.35 -4.08
N GLN A 375 20.46 -1.20 -4.28
CA GLN A 375 21.47 -2.26 -4.13
C GLN A 375 21.55 -2.84 -2.71
N LEU A 376 21.09 -2.13 -1.67
CA LEU A 376 21.06 -2.64 -0.29
C LEU A 376 19.95 -3.65 -0.04
N ILE A 377 18.87 -3.63 -0.84
CA ILE A 377 17.67 -4.44 -0.58
C ILE A 377 18.01 -5.94 -0.45
N PRO A 378 18.81 -6.56 -1.35
CA PRO A 378 19.13 -7.98 -1.24
C PRO A 378 19.96 -8.32 0.02
N PHE A 379 20.75 -7.38 0.54
CA PHE A 379 21.55 -7.60 1.75
C PHE A 379 20.71 -7.67 3.03
N LEU A 380 19.49 -7.11 3.03
CA LEU A 380 18.54 -7.30 4.13
C LEU A 380 18.16 -8.77 4.32
N LEU A 381 18.27 -9.61 3.27
CA LEU A 381 18.05 -11.06 3.37
C LEU A 381 19.15 -11.81 4.13
N THR A 382 20.27 -11.14 4.44
CA THR A 382 21.32 -11.72 5.29
C THR A 382 20.92 -11.76 6.75
N ASP A 383 19.83 -11.10 7.14
CA ASP A 383 19.29 -11.09 8.48
C ASP A 383 17.78 -11.45 8.49
N THR A 384 17.37 -12.42 9.31
CA THR A 384 15.99 -12.91 9.35
C THR A 384 14.98 -11.85 9.80
N ASP A 385 15.37 -10.92 10.68
CA ASP A 385 14.48 -9.89 11.22
C ASP A 385 14.29 -8.74 10.21
N LEU A 386 15.28 -8.53 9.34
CA LEU A 386 15.25 -7.52 8.28
C LEU A 386 14.67 -8.05 6.96
N ALA A 387 14.66 -9.37 6.76
CA ALA A 387 14.19 -9.98 5.52
C ALA A 387 12.76 -9.53 5.11
N PRO A 388 11.76 -9.44 6.01
CA PRO A 388 10.44 -8.91 5.65
C PRO A 388 10.47 -7.48 5.09
N LEU A 389 11.35 -6.61 5.62
CA LEU A 389 11.51 -5.25 5.09
C LEU A 389 12.06 -5.26 3.66
N ALA A 390 12.93 -6.21 3.31
CA ALA A 390 13.46 -6.35 1.95
C ALA A 390 12.33 -6.51 0.92
N PHE A 391 11.34 -7.34 1.24
CA PHE A 391 10.17 -7.59 0.39
C PHE A 391 9.19 -6.41 0.33
N GLN A 392 9.12 -5.58 1.37
CA GLN A 392 8.37 -4.32 1.31
C GLN A 392 9.06 -3.26 0.45
N LEU A 393 10.40 -3.19 0.50
CA LEU A 393 11.17 -2.15 -0.18
C LEU A 393 11.30 -2.39 -1.68
N ILE A 394 11.43 -3.65 -2.12
CA ILE A 394 11.57 -3.97 -3.54
C ILE A 394 10.35 -3.52 -4.36
N ASP A 395 9.14 -3.59 -3.79
CA ASP A 395 7.92 -3.14 -4.46
C ASP A 395 7.83 -1.61 -4.61
N LYS A 396 8.70 -0.85 -3.92
CA LYS A 396 8.82 0.61 -4.03
C LYS A 396 9.83 1.07 -5.07
N ILE A 397 10.62 0.17 -5.66
CA ILE A 397 11.59 0.53 -6.71
C ILE A 397 10.84 1.06 -7.93
N LYS A 398 11.33 2.17 -8.47
CA LYS A 398 10.94 2.67 -9.80
C LYS A 398 11.99 2.21 -10.80
N ILE A 399 11.57 1.64 -11.94
CA ILE A 399 12.48 1.22 -13.00
C ILE A 399 12.85 2.42 -13.88
N ASN A 400 14.08 2.44 -14.38
CA ASN A 400 14.58 3.50 -15.25
C ASN A 400 13.81 3.51 -16.59
N GLU A 401 13.33 4.71 -16.98
CA GLU A 401 12.53 4.92 -18.20
C GLU A 401 13.26 4.47 -19.48
N ASN A 402 14.60 4.45 -19.47
CA ASN A 402 15.41 3.97 -20.59
C ASN A 402 15.21 2.46 -20.88
N PHE A 403 14.62 1.70 -19.96
CA PHE A 403 14.27 0.29 -20.17
C PHE A 403 12.80 0.09 -20.59
N SER A 404 12.03 1.16 -20.78
CA SER A 404 10.63 1.08 -21.24
C SER A 404 10.55 1.28 -22.76
N PRO A 405 10.18 0.24 -23.55
CA PRO A 405 10.19 0.29 -25.01
C PRO A 405 8.93 0.90 -25.65
N ASP A 406 7.88 1.19 -24.89
CA ASP A 406 6.56 1.59 -25.40
C ASP A 406 6.19 3.04 -25.01
N ASP A 407 5.48 3.77 -25.88
CA ASP A 407 4.97 5.13 -25.57
C ASP A 407 3.73 5.11 -24.64
N SER A 408 3.18 3.92 -24.33
CA SER A 408 1.96 3.80 -23.51
C SER A 408 2.28 3.58 -22.03
N ASN A 409 1.88 4.53 -21.19
CA ASN A 409 2.09 4.49 -19.73
C ASN A 409 1.57 3.20 -19.06
N GLU A 410 0.46 2.63 -19.53
CA GLU A 410 -0.13 1.41 -18.94
C GLU A 410 0.69 0.15 -19.24
N ARG A 411 1.22 -0.01 -20.47
CA ARG A 411 2.06 -1.17 -20.80
C ARG A 411 3.42 -1.10 -20.12
N ASN A 412 4.00 0.09 -20.04
CA ASN A 412 5.25 0.32 -19.30
C ASN A 412 5.06 -0.01 -17.82
N HIS A 413 3.93 0.40 -17.21
CA HIS A 413 3.62 0.02 -15.82
C HIS A 413 3.57 -1.50 -15.66
N ALA A 414 2.80 -2.21 -16.48
CA ALA A 414 2.69 -3.67 -16.39
C ALA A 414 4.04 -4.39 -16.55
N GLN A 415 4.85 -4.00 -17.54
CA GLN A 415 6.18 -4.58 -17.78
C GLN A 415 7.13 -4.32 -16.61
N ASN A 416 7.19 -3.08 -16.13
CA ASN A 416 8.03 -2.72 -15.00
C ASN A 416 7.67 -3.52 -13.75
N ARG A 417 6.38 -3.71 -13.50
CA ARG A 417 5.90 -4.47 -12.33
C ARG A 417 6.17 -5.97 -12.45
N GLU A 418 6.13 -6.55 -13.66
CA GLU A 418 6.56 -7.93 -13.90
C GLU A 418 8.08 -8.12 -13.71
N GLU A 419 8.90 -7.13 -14.08
CA GLU A 419 10.34 -7.17 -13.82
C GLU A 419 10.64 -7.16 -12.31
N ILE A 420 10.03 -6.24 -11.55
CA ILE A 420 10.12 -6.22 -10.07
C ILE A 420 9.63 -7.54 -9.47
N ASN A 421 8.56 -8.12 -10.00
CA ASN A 421 8.07 -9.43 -9.58
C ASN A 421 9.11 -10.55 -9.78
N GLY A 422 9.89 -10.52 -10.86
CA GLY A 422 11.00 -11.44 -11.09
C GLY A 422 12.06 -11.37 -9.99
N TYR A 423 12.50 -10.16 -9.64
CA TYR A 423 13.45 -9.92 -8.55
C TYR A 423 12.89 -10.38 -7.19
N TRP A 424 11.62 -10.08 -6.91
CA TRP A 424 10.95 -10.50 -5.68
C TRP A 424 10.96 -12.03 -5.54
N MET A 425 10.61 -12.76 -6.60
CA MET A 425 10.58 -14.23 -6.60
C MET A 425 11.99 -14.84 -6.46
N GLU A 426 13.01 -14.22 -7.05
CA GLU A 426 14.40 -14.65 -6.88
C GLU A 426 14.87 -14.43 -5.43
N MET A 427 14.57 -13.27 -4.83
CA MET A 427 14.83 -12.98 -3.42
C MET A 427 14.14 -13.98 -2.49
N PHE A 428 12.88 -14.31 -2.75
CA PHE A 428 12.13 -15.29 -1.97
C PHE A 428 12.79 -16.68 -2.03
N THR A 429 13.32 -17.05 -3.19
CA THR A 429 14.07 -18.29 -3.37
C THR A 429 15.34 -18.31 -2.52
N VAL A 430 16.13 -17.23 -2.56
CA VAL A 430 17.35 -17.09 -1.76
C VAL A 430 17.05 -17.15 -0.26
N PHE A 431 15.98 -16.50 0.19
CA PHE A 431 15.55 -16.52 1.59
C PHE A 431 15.20 -17.93 2.07
N LEU A 432 14.46 -18.70 1.26
CA LEU A 432 14.12 -20.08 1.60
C LEU A 432 15.35 -20.98 1.66
N GLU A 433 16.28 -20.86 0.70
CA GLU A 433 17.54 -21.63 0.71
C GLU A 433 18.41 -21.31 1.94
N LYS A 434 18.47 -20.04 2.35
CA LYS A 434 19.14 -19.63 3.60
C LYS A 434 18.43 -20.14 4.84
N SER A 435 17.12 -20.29 4.79
CA SER A 435 16.33 -20.85 5.89
C SER A 435 16.57 -22.35 6.09
N GLU A 436 16.98 -23.09 5.05
CA GLU A 436 17.31 -24.53 5.17
C GLU A 436 18.56 -24.80 6.01
N SER A 437 19.50 -23.86 6.08
CA SER A 437 20.80 -24.05 6.74
C SER A 437 20.75 -23.85 8.27
N ILE A 438 19.63 -23.38 8.83
CA ILE A 438 19.47 -23.08 10.26
C ILE A 438 18.28 -23.86 10.85
N SER A 439 18.48 -25.13 11.20
CA SER A 439 17.42 -25.97 11.77
C SER A 439 17.02 -25.59 13.21
N ALA A 440 17.82 -24.78 13.91
CA ALA A 440 17.66 -24.43 15.32
C ALA A 440 16.73 -23.22 15.60
N GLU A 441 16.38 -22.41 14.60
CA GLU A 441 15.65 -21.14 14.80
C GLU A 441 14.34 -21.05 14.00
N LYS A 442 13.51 -22.09 14.13
CA LYS A 442 12.25 -22.22 13.40
C LYS A 442 11.27 -21.08 13.68
N GLU A 443 11.30 -20.53 14.88
CA GLU A 443 10.42 -19.44 15.31
C GLU A 443 10.66 -18.16 14.50
N LYS A 444 11.89 -17.63 14.50
CA LYS A 444 12.21 -16.40 13.75
C LYS A 444 11.93 -16.53 12.25
N ILE A 445 12.27 -17.67 11.65
CA ILE A 445 12.04 -17.93 10.23
C ILE A 445 10.53 -18.03 9.95
N GLY A 446 9.77 -18.74 10.78
CA GLY A 446 8.31 -18.84 10.67
C GLY A 446 7.63 -17.47 10.77
N THR A 447 8.03 -16.65 11.74
CA THR A 447 7.52 -15.27 11.90
C THR A 447 7.87 -14.40 10.70
N ALA A 448 9.11 -14.47 10.19
CA ALA A 448 9.52 -13.73 9.00
C ALA A 448 8.72 -14.15 7.75
N LEU A 449 8.49 -15.45 7.53
CA LEU A 449 7.64 -15.96 6.45
C LEU A 449 6.20 -15.45 6.59
N ALA A 450 5.63 -15.51 7.80
CA ALA A 450 4.28 -15.02 8.05
C ALA A 450 4.14 -13.52 7.77
N ARG A 451 5.15 -12.70 8.14
CA ARG A 451 5.21 -11.27 7.81
C ARG A 451 5.28 -11.01 6.30
N ILE A 452 6.16 -11.72 5.60
CA ILE A 452 6.32 -11.60 4.13
C ILE A 452 5.02 -11.94 3.41
N LEU A 453 4.38 -13.05 3.77
CA LEU A 453 3.11 -13.47 3.16
C LEU A 453 1.96 -12.55 3.56
N GLY A 454 1.94 -12.07 4.80
CA GLY A 454 0.97 -11.11 5.30
C GLY A 454 0.97 -9.81 4.52
N ASP A 455 2.14 -9.22 4.32
CA ASP A 455 2.29 -7.98 3.53
C ASP A 455 1.91 -8.18 2.06
N LEU A 456 2.25 -9.34 1.49
CA LEU A 456 1.85 -9.71 0.13
C LEU A 456 0.33 -9.85 0.02
N ALA A 457 -0.32 -10.54 0.96
CA ALA A 457 -1.76 -10.66 1.03
C ALA A 457 -2.43 -9.28 1.19
N MET A 458 -1.92 -8.42 2.08
CA MET A 458 -2.40 -7.04 2.21
C MET A 458 -2.32 -6.27 0.88
N SER A 459 -1.24 -6.46 0.12
CA SER A 459 -1.07 -5.83 -1.20
C SER A 459 -2.11 -6.32 -2.22
N VAL A 460 -2.51 -7.60 -2.18
CA VAL A 460 -3.60 -8.14 -3.01
C VAL A 460 -4.92 -7.42 -2.73
N PHE A 461 -5.28 -7.25 -1.47
CA PHE A 461 -6.60 -6.72 -1.08
C PHE A 461 -6.66 -5.18 -0.97
N THR A 462 -5.53 -4.47 -1.06
CA THR A 462 -5.48 -3.00 -1.05
C THR A 462 -5.31 -2.38 -2.45
N SER A 463 -4.76 -3.12 -3.41
CA SER A 463 -4.51 -2.62 -4.77
C SER A 463 -5.75 -2.54 -5.67
N GLY A 464 -6.95 -2.86 -5.19
CA GLY A 464 -8.18 -2.98 -5.98
C GLY A 464 -8.83 -1.70 -6.51
N GLY A 465 -8.12 -0.57 -6.53
CA GLY A 465 -8.69 0.74 -6.85
C GLY A 465 -9.17 0.90 -8.31
N ARG A 466 -9.82 2.04 -8.59
CA ARG A 466 -10.56 2.29 -9.85
C ARG A 466 -9.70 2.45 -11.11
N THR A 467 -8.39 2.65 -10.98
CA THR A 467 -7.49 2.91 -12.11
C THR A 467 -7.08 1.62 -12.83
N ALA A 468 -6.60 1.73 -14.07
CA ALA A 468 -6.06 0.58 -14.80
C ALA A 468 -4.80 0.01 -14.11
N ASN A 469 -3.90 0.89 -13.65
CA ASN A 469 -2.67 0.49 -12.95
C ASN A 469 -2.95 -0.28 -11.66
N ASN A 470 -3.94 0.15 -10.87
CA ASN A 470 -4.34 -0.54 -9.64
C ASN A 470 -4.83 -1.96 -9.94
N ARG A 471 -5.64 -2.13 -10.99
CA ARG A 471 -6.09 -3.46 -11.45
C ARG A 471 -4.93 -4.34 -11.89
N THR A 472 -3.96 -3.78 -12.62
CA THR A 472 -2.73 -4.49 -13.01
C THR A 472 -1.94 -4.92 -11.77
N ASP A 473 -1.73 -4.03 -10.80
CA ASP A 473 -1.02 -4.34 -9.56
C ASP A 473 -1.72 -5.44 -8.76
N HIS A 474 -3.04 -5.36 -8.60
CA HIS A 474 -3.83 -6.42 -7.96
C HIS A 474 -3.61 -7.78 -8.61
N MET A 475 -3.74 -7.88 -9.94
CA MET A 475 -3.56 -9.14 -10.68
C MET A 475 -2.13 -9.69 -10.49
N LEU A 476 -1.12 -8.82 -10.50
CA LEU A 476 0.27 -9.22 -10.31
C LEU A 476 0.55 -9.72 -8.90
N TYR A 477 0.08 -9.03 -7.87
CA TYR A 477 0.23 -9.48 -6.49
C TYR A 477 -0.49 -10.79 -6.22
N ARG A 478 -1.70 -10.97 -6.78
CA ARG A 478 -2.44 -12.23 -6.67
C ARG A 478 -1.66 -13.39 -7.28
N LYS A 479 -1.20 -13.22 -8.54
CA LYS A 479 -0.34 -14.20 -9.24
C LYS A 479 0.94 -14.51 -8.44
N ARG A 480 1.56 -13.48 -7.84
CA ARG A 480 2.76 -13.65 -7.01
C ARG A 480 2.44 -14.49 -5.76
N LEU A 481 1.35 -14.21 -5.05
CA LEU A 481 0.92 -14.98 -3.87
C LEU A 481 0.66 -16.45 -4.24
N GLU A 482 -0.08 -16.71 -5.31
CA GLU A 482 -0.36 -18.06 -5.82
C GLU A 482 0.95 -18.83 -6.13
N ASN A 483 1.91 -18.19 -6.79
CA ASN A 483 3.21 -18.78 -7.09
C ASN A 483 4.04 -19.08 -5.84
N VAL A 484 4.00 -18.20 -4.85
CA VAL A 484 4.70 -18.36 -3.58
C VAL A 484 4.13 -19.53 -2.78
N ILE A 485 2.81 -19.60 -2.65
CA ILE A 485 2.12 -20.71 -1.96
C ILE A 485 2.44 -22.04 -2.66
N LYS A 486 2.40 -22.07 -4.00
CA LYS A 486 2.79 -23.25 -4.80
C LYS A 486 4.25 -23.66 -4.58
N LYS A 487 5.16 -22.69 -4.43
CA LYS A 487 6.56 -22.97 -4.15
C LYS A 487 6.74 -23.55 -2.74
N LEU A 488 6.09 -22.96 -1.73
CA LEU A 488 6.12 -23.45 -0.36
C LEU A 488 5.54 -24.86 -0.23
N SER A 489 4.49 -25.19 -0.98
CA SER A 489 3.84 -26.51 -0.93
C SER A 489 4.69 -27.65 -1.52
N THR A 490 5.75 -27.33 -2.27
CA THR A 490 6.55 -28.30 -3.02
C THR A 490 8.04 -28.31 -2.65
N LEU A 491 8.57 -27.24 -2.05
CA LEU A 491 10.00 -27.13 -1.73
C LEU A 491 10.43 -28.15 -0.66
N ARG A 492 11.46 -28.94 -0.98
CA ARG A 492 12.02 -29.99 -0.11
C ARG A 492 13.44 -29.65 0.32
N LEU A 493 13.79 -30.04 1.55
CA LEU A 493 15.12 -29.87 2.12
C LEU A 493 16.18 -30.54 1.25
N SER A 494 17.25 -29.81 0.94
CA SER A 494 18.34 -30.29 0.10
C SER A 494 19.32 -31.23 0.82
N ASN A 495 19.54 -31.03 2.13
CA ASN A 495 20.58 -31.72 2.91
C ASN A 495 20.07 -32.76 3.94
N SER A 496 18.81 -33.19 3.89
CA SER A 496 18.23 -34.12 4.89
C SER A 496 18.58 -35.60 4.66
N HIS A 497 19.82 -35.92 4.28
CA HIS A 497 20.31 -37.30 4.25
C HIS A 497 20.56 -37.80 5.68
N SER A 498 19.49 -37.93 6.46
CA SER A 498 19.49 -38.84 7.60
C SER A 498 19.49 -40.25 6.99
N TYR A 499 20.55 -41.02 7.23
CA TYR A 499 20.66 -42.40 6.76
C TYR A 499 19.35 -43.18 7.06
N GLY A 500 18.54 -43.46 6.02
CA GLY A 500 17.33 -44.28 6.11
C GLY A 500 16.00 -43.67 5.65
N ALA A 501 15.89 -42.37 5.36
CA ALA A 501 14.63 -41.79 4.85
C ALA A 501 14.53 -41.83 3.32
N ALA A 502 13.44 -42.38 2.77
CA ALA A 502 13.23 -42.51 1.32
C ALA A 502 12.85 -41.20 0.60
N LEU A 503 12.52 -40.13 1.34
CA LEU A 503 12.01 -38.87 0.80
C LEU A 503 12.44 -37.68 1.68
N ASN A 504 13.00 -36.63 1.08
CA ASN A 504 13.35 -35.42 1.84
C ASN A 504 12.09 -34.64 2.26
N PRO A 505 11.96 -34.22 3.54
CA PRO A 505 10.82 -33.44 4.02
C PRO A 505 10.63 -32.13 3.26
N ARG A 506 9.37 -31.74 3.04
CA ARG A 506 9.04 -30.36 2.67
C ARG A 506 9.38 -29.41 3.81
N ILE A 507 10.01 -28.29 3.46
CA ILE A 507 10.52 -27.31 4.43
C ILE A 507 9.37 -26.68 5.26
N ILE A 508 8.22 -26.46 4.61
CA ILE A 508 7.10 -25.71 5.16
C ILE A 508 6.52 -26.31 6.44
N PHE A 509 6.54 -27.65 6.58
CA PHE A 509 6.02 -28.33 7.77
C PHE A 509 6.73 -27.95 9.07
N SER A 510 7.97 -27.47 9.01
CA SER A 510 8.70 -27.01 10.18
C SER A 510 8.32 -25.60 10.64
N TYR A 511 7.71 -24.80 9.77
CA TYR A 511 7.42 -23.39 10.02
C TYR A 511 5.92 -23.09 10.16
N LEU A 512 5.05 -23.95 9.59
CA LEU A 512 3.60 -23.77 9.64
C LEU A 512 3.01 -23.54 11.04
N PRO A 513 3.45 -24.23 12.11
CA PRO A 513 2.89 -23.96 13.44
C PRO A 513 3.08 -22.51 13.90
N VAL A 514 4.30 -21.99 13.76
CA VAL A 514 4.65 -20.60 14.12
C VAL A 514 3.93 -19.61 13.20
N MET A 515 3.84 -19.93 11.91
CA MET A 515 3.11 -19.09 10.95
C MET A 515 1.63 -19.02 11.30
N ALA A 516 1.01 -20.13 11.67
CA ALA A 516 -0.40 -20.22 12.05
C ALA A 516 -0.69 -19.44 13.33
N GLU A 517 0.20 -19.51 14.32
CA GLU A 517 0.13 -18.71 15.56
C GLU A 517 0.17 -17.21 15.23
N TYR A 518 1.20 -16.76 14.52
CA TYR A 518 1.34 -15.36 14.13
C TYR A 518 0.14 -14.84 13.31
N ILE A 519 -0.34 -15.63 12.34
CA ILE A 519 -1.50 -15.25 11.52
C ILE A 519 -2.77 -15.17 12.37
N SER A 520 -2.95 -16.09 13.32
CA SER A 520 -4.10 -16.06 14.25
C SER A 520 -4.12 -14.76 15.04
N ASP A 521 -2.97 -14.33 15.57
CA ASP A 521 -2.85 -13.06 16.29
C ASP A 521 -3.16 -11.86 15.39
N GLN A 522 -2.63 -11.82 14.16
CA GLN A 522 -2.88 -10.72 13.24
C GLN A 522 -4.35 -10.62 12.80
N ILE A 523 -5.05 -11.76 12.67
CA ILE A 523 -6.49 -11.79 12.40
C ILE A 523 -7.26 -11.12 13.55
N LEU A 524 -6.93 -11.48 14.78
CA LEU A 524 -7.63 -11.00 15.98
C LEU A 524 -7.31 -9.55 16.36
N LEU A 525 -6.12 -9.05 16.00
CA LEU A 525 -5.67 -7.68 16.28
C LEU A 525 -6.36 -6.59 15.43
N SER A 526 -7.13 -6.95 14.41
CA SER A 526 -7.70 -5.99 13.46
C SER A 526 -8.85 -5.16 14.08
N GLU A 527 -8.50 -4.16 14.89
CA GLU A 527 -9.39 -3.05 15.24
C GLU A 527 -9.67 -2.21 13.97
N GLY A 528 -10.93 -1.80 13.81
CA GLY A 528 -11.44 -1.20 12.57
C GLY A 528 -10.72 0.09 12.15
N PRO A 529 -10.75 0.46 10.85
CA PRO A 529 -10.07 1.63 10.34
C PRO A 529 -10.58 2.93 10.98
N ASP A 530 -9.71 3.95 10.98
CA ASP A 530 -9.83 5.27 11.63
C ASP A 530 -10.99 6.17 11.13
N ASN A 531 -11.96 5.63 10.39
CA ASN A 531 -13.05 6.37 9.77
C ASN A 531 -14.46 5.89 10.19
N GLY A 532 -14.56 5.05 11.22
CA GLY A 532 -15.83 4.56 11.77
C GLY A 532 -16.52 3.47 10.93
N TYR A 533 -15.92 3.06 9.81
CA TYR A 533 -16.41 1.94 9.01
C TYR A 533 -15.71 0.64 9.40
N LEU A 534 -16.43 -0.37 9.86
CA LEU A 534 -15.83 -1.67 10.10
C LEU A 534 -15.61 -2.38 8.77
N ARG A 535 -14.35 -2.69 8.45
CA ARG A 535 -13.97 -3.46 7.26
C ARG A 535 -13.50 -4.85 7.64
N MET A 536 -13.81 -5.82 6.79
CA MET A 536 -13.30 -7.17 6.97
C MET A 536 -11.80 -7.23 6.65
N ASN A 537 -11.07 -7.98 7.45
CA ASN A 537 -9.66 -8.26 7.27
C ASN A 537 -9.47 -9.39 6.24
N SER A 538 -9.89 -9.11 5.00
CA SER A 538 -9.91 -10.07 3.89
C SER A 538 -8.53 -10.67 3.60
N ALA A 539 -7.47 -9.87 3.74
CA ALA A 539 -6.10 -10.30 3.48
C ALA A 539 -5.64 -11.39 4.45
N TRP A 540 -5.74 -11.14 5.76
CA TRP A 540 -5.32 -12.11 6.76
C TRP A 540 -6.26 -13.33 6.82
N THR A 541 -7.56 -13.13 6.58
CA THR A 541 -8.53 -14.25 6.47
C THR A 541 -8.19 -15.16 5.29
N SER A 542 -7.96 -14.59 4.11
CA SER A 542 -7.57 -15.34 2.91
C SER A 542 -6.24 -16.07 3.11
N LEU A 543 -5.23 -15.40 3.68
CA LEU A 543 -3.95 -16.02 3.98
C LEU A 543 -4.08 -17.16 5.00
N GLY A 544 -4.92 -16.99 6.03
CA GLY A 544 -5.23 -18.04 7.00
C GLY A 544 -5.79 -19.29 6.32
N ILE A 545 -6.70 -19.13 5.36
CA ILE A 545 -7.25 -20.25 4.57
C ILE A 545 -6.16 -20.93 3.74
N GLU A 546 -5.27 -20.17 3.10
CA GLU A 546 -4.13 -20.73 2.38
C GLU A 546 -3.17 -21.50 3.30
N MET A 547 -2.99 -21.06 4.55
CA MET A 547 -2.21 -21.82 5.54
C MET A 547 -2.92 -23.11 5.97
N LEU A 548 -4.25 -23.10 6.13
CA LEU A 548 -5.01 -24.32 6.41
C LEU A 548 -4.85 -25.34 5.27
N LYS A 549 -4.84 -24.89 4.01
CA LYS A 549 -4.54 -25.76 2.85
C LYS A 549 -3.14 -26.36 2.93
N LEU A 550 -2.14 -25.57 3.32
CA LEU A 550 -0.76 -26.06 3.50
C LEU A 550 -0.63 -27.05 4.67
N ILE A 551 -1.35 -26.80 5.78
CA ILE A 551 -1.39 -27.70 6.94
C ILE A 551 -2.01 -29.06 6.56
N ASN A 552 -3.06 -29.05 5.73
CA ASN A 552 -3.75 -30.25 5.27
C ASN A 552 -3.07 -30.94 4.05
N LEU A 553 -1.85 -30.53 3.68
CA LEU A 553 -1.10 -31.20 2.63
C LEU A 553 -0.86 -32.66 2.99
N ARG A 554 -1.20 -33.56 2.06
CA ARG A 554 -0.89 -34.99 2.17
C ARG A 554 0.61 -35.19 2.37
N SER A 555 0.99 -35.88 3.44
CA SER A 555 2.37 -36.18 3.80
C SER A 555 2.53 -37.65 4.15
N SER A 556 3.67 -38.26 3.77
CA SER A 556 3.97 -39.64 4.16
C SER A 556 4.57 -39.70 5.56
N GLU A 557 4.51 -40.87 6.21
CA GLU A 557 5.18 -41.08 7.51
C GLU A 557 6.71 -41.03 7.41
N ALA A 558 7.25 -41.19 6.19
CA ALA A 558 8.66 -40.97 5.90
C ALA A 558 9.01 -39.46 5.78
N GLU A 559 8.01 -38.60 5.59
CA GLU A 559 8.20 -37.16 5.38
C GLU A 559 8.11 -36.36 6.69
N ILE A 560 7.12 -36.67 7.55
CA ILE A 560 6.92 -35.98 8.83
C ILE A 560 6.72 -36.98 9.97
N THR A 561 7.25 -36.66 11.14
CA THR A 561 7.04 -37.47 12.35
C THR A 561 5.60 -37.37 12.86
N LYS A 562 5.17 -38.35 13.66
CA LYS A 562 3.85 -38.33 14.31
C LYS A 562 3.64 -37.07 15.17
N ALA A 563 4.67 -36.66 15.91
CA ALA A 563 4.63 -35.45 16.74
C ALA A 563 4.45 -34.17 15.91
N GLN A 564 5.17 -34.04 14.78
CA GLN A 564 4.97 -32.92 13.86
C GLN A 564 3.57 -32.92 13.24
N ARG A 565 3.04 -34.09 12.89
CA ARG A 565 1.67 -34.21 12.37
C ARG A 565 0.63 -33.74 13.39
N MET A 566 0.78 -34.11 14.66
CA MET A 566 -0.09 -33.63 15.74
C MET A 566 0.03 -32.10 15.91
N ALA A 567 1.25 -31.56 15.96
CA ALA A 567 1.45 -30.11 16.07
C ALA A 567 0.80 -29.34 14.90
N LEU A 568 0.89 -29.86 13.66
CA LEU A 568 0.22 -29.26 12.51
C LEU A 568 -1.31 -29.31 12.64
N GLN A 569 -1.87 -30.42 13.16
CA GLN A 569 -3.30 -30.53 13.41
C GLN A 569 -3.75 -29.52 14.47
N ASP A 570 -3.05 -29.44 15.60
CA ASP A 570 -3.34 -28.49 16.68
C ASP A 570 -3.29 -27.04 16.18
N SER A 571 -2.26 -26.69 15.39
CA SER A 571 -2.17 -25.37 14.75
C SER A 571 -3.30 -25.11 13.75
N GLY A 572 -3.76 -26.14 13.02
CA GLY A 572 -4.91 -26.06 12.12
C GLY A 572 -6.22 -25.77 12.86
N SER A 573 -6.48 -26.48 13.97
CA SER A 573 -7.64 -26.25 14.82
C SER A 573 -7.62 -24.86 15.46
N MET A 574 -6.45 -24.43 15.96
CA MET A 574 -6.25 -23.08 16.50
C MET A 574 -6.55 -21.99 15.48
N LEU A 575 -5.97 -22.07 14.28
CA LEU A 575 -6.17 -21.08 13.21
C LEU A 575 -7.63 -21.04 12.74
N THR A 576 -8.28 -22.21 12.64
CA THR A 576 -9.71 -22.31 12.31
C THR A 576 -10.57 -21.61 13.38
N GLY A 577 -10.23 -21.83 14.66
CA GLY A 577 -10.86 -21.15 15.80
C GLY A 577 -10.68 -19.62 15.76
N ALA A 578 -9.47 -19.15 15.48
CA ALA A 578 -9.16 -17.72 15.39
C ALA A 578 -9.93 -17.03 14.26
N ILE A 579 -9.99 -17.63 13.06
CA ILE A 579 -10.80 -17.11 11.94
C ILE A 579 -12.27 -17.06 12.35
N LYS A 580 -12.78 -18.11 12.99
CA LYS A 580 -14.18 -18.17 13.44
C LYS A 580 -14.51 -17.10 14.48
N ASP A 581 -13.65 -16.89 15.47
CA ASP A 581 -13.87 -15.89 16.51
C ASP A 581 -13.78 -14.46 15.95
N TYR A 582 -12.87 -14.24 15.00
CA TYR A 582 -12.81 -12.99 14.24
C TYR A 582 -14.09 -12.72 13.45
N LEU A 583 -14.60 -13.71 12.70
CA LEU A 583 -15.86 -13.55 11.95
C LEU A 583 -17.03 -13.25 12.89
N VAL A 584 -17.16 -13.99 14.00
CA VAL A 584 -18.16 -13.69 15.02
C VAL A 584 -18.02 -12.26 15.52
N HIS A 585 -16.81 -11.80 15.85
CA HIS A 585 -16.57 -10.42 16.27
C HIS A 585 -17.01 -9.42 15.19
N TYR A 586 -16.56 -9.59 13.94
CA TYR A 586 -16.90 -8.73 12.81
C TYR A 586 -18.42 -8.58 12.62
N TYR A 587 -19.17 -9.67 12.75
CA TYR A 587 -20.63 -9.65 12.59
C TYR A 587 -21.38 -9.16 13.85
N THR A 588 -20.80 -9.24 15.05
CA THR A 588 -21.52 -8.96 16.31
C THR A 588 -21.17 -7.63 16.96
N VAL A 589 -20.00 -7.05 16.66
CA VAL A 589 -19.54 -5.79 17.28
C VAL A 589 -20.45 -4.61 16.91
N GLN A 590 -20.77 -3.77 17.89
CA GLN A 590 -21.66 -2.61 17.73
C GLN A 590 -20.92 -1.28 17.82
N GLU A 591 -19.79 -1.25 18.53
CA GLU A 591 -18.95 -0.06 18.72
C GLU A 591 -17.48 -0.43 18.55
N ILE A 592 -16.72 0.44 17.91
CA ILE A 592 -15.27 0.33 17.76
C ILE A 592 -14.59 1.58 18.31
N ASN A 593 -13.35 1.44 18.75
CA ASN A 593 -12.51 2.58 19.07
C ASN A 593 -11.93 3.12 17.76
N ILE A 594 -12.08 4.42 17.49
CA ILE A 594 -11.41 5.11 16.40
C ILE A 594 -10.45 6.15 16.97
N ALA A 595 -9.29 6.33 16.34
CA ALA A 595 -8.38 7.40 16.69
C ALA A 595 -8.82 8.70 15.99
N ILE A 596 -9.19 9.72 16.76
CA ILE A 596 -9.49 11.07 16.30
C ILE A 596 -8.29 11.97 16.61
N TYR A 597 -7.94 12.80 15.63
CA TYR A 597 -6.79 13.70 15.61
C TYR A 597 -6.65 14.58 16.88
N ASP A 598 -7.76 15.13 17.41
CA ASP A 598 -7.74 16.06 18.56
C ASP A 598 -8.22 15.43 19.89
N GLU A 599 -8.88 14.26 19.87
CA GLU A 599 -9.56 13.68 21.04
C GLU A 599 -8.99 12.31 21.48
N GLY A 600 -8.00 11.78 20.75
CA GLY A 600 -7.47 10.43 21.00
C GLY A 600 -8.43 9.34 20.55
N LYS A 601 -8.50 8.22 21.29
CA LYS A 601 -9.42 7.10 20.95
C LYS A 601 -10.84 7.39 21.45
N THR A 602 -11.82 7.46 20.55
CA THR A 602 -13.24 7.59 20.89
C THR A 602 -14.03 6.36 20.43
N LYS A 603 -15.07 6.00 21.18
CA LYS A 603 -15.98 4.92 20.78
C LYS A 603 -17.02 5.47 19.81
N VAL A 604 -17.14 4.81 18.66
CA VAL A 604 -18.13 5.16 17.64
C VAL A 604 -18.92 3.92 17.24
N THR A 605 -20.24 4.11 17.04
CA THR A 605 -21.12 3.07 16.51
C THR A 605 -20.65 2.63 15.13
N VAL A 606 -20.47 1.33 14.97
CA VAL A 606 -19.98 0.70 13.75
C VAL A 606 -20.92 0.98 12.57
N SER A 607 -20.33 1.22 11.40
CA SER A 607 -21.03 1.11 10.11
C SER A 607 -20.34 0.07 9.25
N ARG A 608 -21.05 -0.96 8.79
CA ARG A 608 -20.53 -1.91 7.78
C ARG A 608 -20.76 -1.40 6.36
N THR A 609 -19.99 -1.93 5.42
CA THR A 609 -20.14 -1.67 3.98
C THR A 609 -20.34 -2.98 3.22
N GLU A 610 -21.23 -2.99 2.23
CA GLU A 610 -21.46 -4.13 1.34
C GLU A 610 -20.30 -4.31 0.33
N ARG A 611 -19.45 -3.30 0.16
CA ARG A 611 -18.34 -3.27 -0.81
C ARG A 611 -17.00 -3.62 -0.20
N GLU A 612 -16.86 -4.85 0.27
CA GLU A 612 -15.57 -5.40 0.68
C GLU A 612 -14.80 -5.87 -0.57
N PHE A 613 -13.72 -5.17 -0.93
CA PHE A 613 -12.93 -5.54 -2.09
C PHE A 613 -12.33 -6.93 -1.89
N GLY A 614 -12.57 -7.81 -2.87
CA GLY A 614 -12.03 -9.18 -2.88
C GLY A 614 -12.78 -10.16 -1.98
N PHE A 615 -13.97 -9.81 -1.46
CA PHE A 615 -14.79 -10.75 -0.70
C PHE A 615 -15.10 -12.03 -1.50
N GLU A 616 -15.34 -11.89 -2.80
CA GLU A 616 -15.66 -12.99 -3.73
C GLU A 616 -14.45 -13.83 -4.17
N ILE A 617 -13.22 -13.46 -3.78
CA ILE A 617 -12.01 -14.23 -4.11
C ILE A 617 -11.41 -14.96 -2.90
N ILE A 618 -12.09 -14.90 -1.75
CA ILE A 618 -11.76 -15.68 -0.56
C ILE A 618 -12.41 -17.07 -0.71
N ASP A 619 -11.65 -18.13 -0.45
CA ASP A 619 -12.11 -19.52 -0.54
C ASP A 619 -12.97 -19.90 0.68
N TRP A 620 -14.21 -19.42 0.68
CA TRP A 620 -15.21 -19.66 1.73
C TRP A 620 -15.62 -21.14 1.81
N GLY A 621 -15.57 -21.85 0.68
CA GLY A 621 -15.83 -23.28 0.59
C GLY A 621 -14.85 -24.06 1.45
N TYR A 622 -13.55 -23.81 1.30
CA TYR A 622 -12.54 -24.46 2.13
C TYR A 622 -12.70 -24.14 3.61
N LEU A 623 -12.95 -22.87 3.95
CA LEU A 623 -13.13 -22.46 5.34
C LEU A 623 -14.33 -23.16 6.00
N THR A 624 -15.49 -23.21 5.34
CA THR A 624 -16.69 -23.86 5.89
C THR A 624 -16.50 -25.35 6.12
N LEU A 625 -15.75 -26.04 5.25
CA LEU A 625 -15.34 -27.43 5.45
C LEU A 625 -14.44 -27.61 6.68
N CYS A 626 -13.46 -26.73 6.88
CA CYS A 626 -12.62 -26.75 8.09
C CYS A 626 -13.43 -26.47 9.36
N LEU A 627 -14.35 -25.49 9.32
CA LEU A 627 -15.22 -25.18 10.45
C LEU A 627 -16.09 -26.37 10.84
N GLU A 628 -16.66 -27.11 9.88
CA GLU A 628 -17.46 -28.31 10.19
C GLU A 628 -16.59 -29.44 10.74
N LYS A 629 -15.40 -29.65 10.19
CA LYS A 629 -14.45 -30.66 10.68
C LYS A 629 -14.12 -30.44 12.17
N GLU A 630 -14.01 -29.19 12.59
CA GLU A 630 -13.76 -28.79 13.99
C GLU A 630 -15.06 -28.56 14.79
N THR A 631 -16.24 -28.87 14.23
CA THR A 631 -17.58 -28.67 14.85
C THR A 631 -17.92 -27.21 15.23
N LEU A 632 -17.34 -26.24 14.52
CA LEU A 632 -17.49 -24.80 14.76
C LEU A 632 -18.52 -24.12 13.84
N LEU A 633 -18.93 -24.76 12.74
CA LEU A 633 -19.79 -24.13 11.72
C LEU A 633 -21.17 -23.71 12.26
N GLU A 634 -21.84 -24.59 13.01
CA GLU A 634 -23.14 -24.26 13.64
C GLU A 634 -23.01 -23.17 14.72
N ASN A 635 -21.88 -23.14 15.42
CA ASN A 635 -21.61 -22.08 16.41
C ASN A 635 -21.46 -20.72 15.73
N LEU A 636 -20.79 -20.67 14.57
CA LEU A 636 -20.66 -19.45 13.78
C LEU A 636 -22.04 -18.95 13.33
N ASP A 637 -22.83 -19.82 12.70
CA ASP A 637 -24.16 -19.49 12.18
C ASP A 637 -25.10 -18.96 13.27
N SER A 638 -25.24 -19.73 14.36
CA SER A 638 -26.13 -19.36 15.48
C SER A 638 -25.76 -18.02 16.13
N LYS A 639 -24.46 -17.70 16.28
CA LYS A 639 -24.02 -16.41 16.83
C LYS A 639 -24.29 -15.23 15.87
N ILE A 640 -24.11 -15.42 14.57
CA ILE A 640 -24.33 -14.36 13.58
C ILE A 640 -25.83 -14.06 13.44
N ILE A 641 -26.65 -15.10 13.25
CA ILE A 641 -28.10 -14.95 13.11
C ILE A 641 -28.74 -14.49 14.42
N GLY A 642 -28.32 -15.05 15.56
CA GLY A 642 -28.82 -14.66 16.88
C GLY A 642 -28.46 -13.23 17.29
N SER A 643 -27.50 -12.58 16.62
CA SER A 643 -27.12 -11.19 16.87
C SER A 643 -27.78 -10.19 15.93
N LEU A 644 -28.72 -10.62 15.08
CA LEU A 644 -29.54 -9.71 14.29
C LEU A 644 -30.56 -9.00 15.18
N ASN A 645 -30.60 -7.68 15.11
CA ASN A 645 -31.53 -6.87 15.90
C ASN A 645 -32.14 -5.76 15.05
N PHE A 646 -33.20 -6.08 14.31
CA PHE A 646 -33.95 -5.10 13.52
C PHE A 646 -34.89 -4.26 14.39
N LEU A 647 -34.93 -2.96 14.15
CA LEU A 647 -35.87 -2.03 14.75
C LEU A 647 -37.26 -2.21 14.14
N LYS A 648 -38.11 -2.98 14.82
CA LYS A 648 -39.46 -3.38 14.34
C LYS A 648 -40.43 -2.22 14.08
N LYS A 649 -40.22 -1.07 14.73
CA LYS A 649 -41.04 0.14 14.57
C LYS A 649 -40.42 1.15 13.58
N GLY A 650 -39.20 0.89 13.11
CA GLY A 650 -38.55 1.70 12.07
C GLY A 650 -38.93 1.21 10.68
N ASP A 651 -38.47 1.95 9.67
CA ASP A 651 -38.53 1.50 8.29
C ASP A 651 -37.19 0.90 7.85
N LYS A 652 -37.11 0.43 6.61
CA LYS A 652 -35.88 -0.12 6.01
C LYS A 652 -34.77 0.90 5.76
N TYR A 653 -35.06 2.19 5.91
CA TYR A 653 -34.12 3.30 5.71
C TYR A 653 -33.47 3.73 7.03
N ASP A 654 -33.98 3.26 8.17
CA ASP A 654 -33.37 3.44 9.48
C ASP A 654 -31.91 2.94 9.49
N ARG A 655 -31.02 3.70 10.13
CA ARG A 655 -29.58 3.41 10.15
C ARG A 655 -29.27 2.04 10.75
N GLN A 656 -29.96 1.63 11.82
CA GLN A 656 -29.78 0.33 12.44
C GLN A 656 -30.26 -0.77 11.49
N ASN A 657 -31.45 -0.63 10.92
CA ASN A 657 -31.99 -1.62 9.98
C ASN A 657 -31.09 -1.79 8.76
N LYS A 658 -30.56 -0.69 8.20
CA LYS A 658 -29.61 -0.72 7.09
C LYS A 658 -28.33 -1.48 7.43
N ASP A 659 -27.73 -1.25 8.59
CA ASP A 659 -26.53 -1.98 9.03
C ASP A 659 -26.83 -3.48 9.22
N GLN A 660 -27.98 -3.83 9.83
CA GLN A 660 -28.40 -5.22 9.96
C GLN A 660 -28.67 -5.89 8.60
N SER A 661 -29.23 -5.18 7.63
CA SER A 661 -29.39 -5.69 6.26
C SER A 661 -28.04 -5.96 5.61
N ILE A 662 -27.07 -5.05 5.71
CA ILE A 662 -25.71 -5.24 5.15
C ILE A 662 -25.02 -6.43 5.82
N LYS A 663 -25.11 -6.53 7.15
CA LYS A 663 -24.59 -7.66 7.93
C LYS A 663 -25.12 -8.99 7.41
N LEU A 664 -26.44 -9.07 7.22
CA LEU A 664 -27.10 -10.27 6.72
C LEU A 664 -26.74 -10.57 5.25
N LYS A 665 -26.68 -9.55 4.39
CA LYS A 665 -26.25 -9.67 2.99
C LYS A 665 -24.87 -10.31 2.88
N LEU A 666 -23.89 -9.79 3.62
CA LEU A 666 -22.52 -10.32 3.62
C LEU A 666 -22.48 -11.77 4.13
N TYR A 667 -23.26 -12.08 5.16
CA TYR A 667 -23.32 -13.45 5.70
C TYR A 667 -23.94 -14.44 4.71
N ILE A 668 -25.09 -14.12 4.11
CA ILE A 668 -25.69 -14.98 3.09
C ILE A 668 -24.77 -15.10 1.87
N LYS A 669 -24.10 -14.01 1.48
CA LYS A 669 -23.10 -14.04 0.39
C LYS A 669 -21.97 -15.03 0.67
N LEU A 670 -21.45 -15.06 1.90
CA LEU A 670 -20.46 -16.05 2.33
C LEU A 670 -21.00 -17.48 2.15
N LEU A 671 -22.22 -17.76 2.61
CA LEU A 671 -22.83 -19.10 2.48
C LEU A 671 -23.01 -19.51 1.02
N LEU A 672 -23.47 -18.59 0.16
CA LEU A 672 -23.66 -18.83 -1.27
C LEU A 672 -22.34 -19.10 -1.99
N LEU A 673 -21.31 -18.29 -1.72
CA LEU A 673 -19.96 -18.49 -2.29
C LEU A 673 -19.39 -19.84 -1.83
N ALA A 674 -19.48 -20.16 -0.54
CA ALA A 674 -19.05 -21.44 -0.02
C ALA A 674 -19.75 -22.62 -0.70
N TYR A 675 -21.07 -22.54 -0.87
CA TYR A 675 -21.84 -23.58 -1.54
C TYR A 675 -21.43 -23.76 -3.01
N LEU A 676 -21.24 -22.67 -3.75
CA LEU A 676 -20.77 -22.73 -5.14
C LEU A 676 -19.37 -23.35 -5.24
N GLU A 677 -18.42 -22.85 -4.46
CA GLU A 677 -17.02 -23.30 -4.49
C GLU A 677 -16.89 -24.80 -4.17
N ILE A 678 -17.67 -25.29 -3.20
CA ILE A 678 -17.68 -26.72 -2.86
C ILE A 678 -18.21 -27.56 -4.03
N ASN A 679 -19.31 -27.13 -4.67
CA ASN A 679 -19.90 -27.87 -5.80
C ASN A 679 -19.04 -27.80 -7.08
N GLU A 680 -18.42 -26.67 -7.37
CA GLU A 680 -17.56 -26.50 -8.56
C GLU A 680 -16.26 -27.32 -8.46
N ASN A 681 -15.71 -27.50 -7.26
CA ASN A 681 -14.47 -28.25 -7.04
C ASN A 681 -14.66 -29.74 -6.70
N GLU A 682 -15.90 -30.19 -6.44
CA GLU A 682 -16.24 -31.60 -6.21
C GLU A 682 -15.81 -32.50 -7.38
N ASN A 683 -15.99 -32.04 -8.63
CA ASN A 683 -15.58 -32.77 -9.83
C ASN A 683 -14.05 -32.97 -9.94
N LYS A 684 -13.25 -32.23 -9.16
CA LYS A 684 -11.79 -32.38 -9.11
C LYS A 684 -11.33 -33.29 -7.96
N ASN A 685 -12.25 -33.77 -7.12
CA ASN A 685 -11.98 -34.52 -5.88
C ASN A 685 -11.02 -33.82 -4.90
N GLU A 686 -10.75 -32.52 -5.04
CA GLU A 686 -9.66 -31.83 -4.32
C GLU A 686 -9.88 -31.78 -2.80
N TYR A 687 -11.12 -31.62 -2.35
CA TYR A 687 -11.48 -31.50 -0.93
C TYR A 687 -11.67 -32.85 -0.23
N ASP A 688 -12.32 -33.82 -0.89
CA ASP A 688 -12.53 -35.17 -0.33
C ASP A 688 -11.21 -35.91 -0.09
N ILE A 689 -10.25 -35.69 -0.98
CA ILE A 689 -8.87 -36.18 -0.89
C ILE A 689 -8.16 -35.73 0.40
N GLN A 690 -8.61 -34.64 1.03
CA GLN A 690 -8.05 -34.08 2.26
C GLN A 690 -8.82 -34.50 3.53
N GLY A 691 -9.85 -35.35 3.40
CA GLY A 691 -10.66 -35.82 4.52
C GLY A 691 -11.61 -34.77 5.09
N LEU A 692 -12.06 -33.83 4.25
CA LEU A 692 -13.00 -32.77 4.62
C LEU A 692 -14.46 -33.23 4.48
N PRO A 693 -15.40 -32.72 5.29
CA PRO A 693 -16.77 -33.24 5.40
C PRO A 693 -17.74 -32.70 4.32
N VAL A 694 -17.39 -32.85 3.04
CA VAL A 694 -18.06 -32.22 1.88
C VAL A 694 -19.57 -32.42 1.86
N TYR A 695 -20.04 -33.68 1.88
CA TYR A 695 -21.47 -33.98 1.77
C TYR A 695 -22.30 -33.33 2.88
N SER A 696 -21.85 -33.45 4.13
CA SER A 696 -22.58 -32.91 5.29
C SER A 696 -22.65 -31.38 5.27
N VAL A 697 -21.58 -30.71 4.83
CA VAL A 697 -21.55 -29.25 4.71
C VAL A 697 -22.48 -28.78 3.60
N LYS A 698 -22.48 -29.42 2.42
CA LYS A 698 -23.40 -29.10 1.33
C LYS A 698 -24.85 -29.16 1.78
N GLU A 699 -25.23 -30.23 2.48
CA GLU A 699 -26.60 -30.41 2.95
C GLU A 699 -27.01 -29.33 3.98
N LYS A 700 -26.12 -28.97 4.91
CA LYS A 700 -26.34 -27.89 5.88
C LYS A 700 -26.46 -26.53 5.20
N LEU A 701 -25.53 -26.20 4.30
CA LEU A 701 -25.53 -24.94 3.57
C LEU A 701 -26.79 -24.80 2.71
N GLU A 702 -27.19 -25.82 1.96
CA GLU A 702 -28.43 -25.78 1.15
C GLU A 702 -29.66 -25.47 2.03
N LYS A 703 -29.79 -26.15 3.19
CA LYS A 703 -30.90 -25.93 4.14
C LYS A 703 -30.90 -24.50 4.67
N TRP A 704 -29.74 -23.97 5.07
CA TRP A 704 -29.62 -22.60 5.59
C TRP A 704 -29.87 -21.56 4.51
N ILE A 705 -29.32 -21.73 3.32
CA ILE A 705 -29.54 -20.84 2.17
C ILE A 705 -31.04 -20.77 1.86
N ILE A 706 -31.73 -21.92 1.75
CA ILE A 706 -33.18 -21.97 1.52
C ILE A 706 -33.94 -21.21 2.61
N ALA A 707 -33.64 -21.50 3.88
CA ALA A 707 -34.33 -20.90 5.02
C ALA A 707 -34.15 -19.38 5.06
N TYR A 708 -32.91 -18.90 4.93
CA TYR A 708 -32.59 -17.47 4.99
C TYR A 708 -33.07 -16.73 3.75
N ALA A 709 -32.91 -17.28 2.55
CA ALA A 709 -33.37 -16.64 1.32
C ALA A 709 -34.89 -16.44 1.31
N LEU A 710 -35.68 -17.42 1.78
CA LEU A 710 -37.13 -17.27 1.91
C LEU A 710 -37.54 -16.30 3.03
N CYS A 711 -36.78 -16.25 4.13
CA CYS A 711 -37.06 -15.35 5.25
C CYS A 711 -36.83 -13.88 4.88
N TYR A 712 -35.79 -13.61 4.10
CA TYR A 712 -35.28 -12.26 3.82
C TYR A 712 -35.41 -11.83 2.35
N SER A 713 -36.37 -12.41 1.62
CA SER A 713 -36.81 -11.94 0.30
C SER A 713 -38.09 -11.11 0.35
N VAL A 714 -38.59 -10.81 1.55
CA VAL A 714 -39.85 -10.09 1.78
C VAL A 714 -39.63 -8.95 2.75
N GLU A 715 -40.25 -7.81 2.47
CA GLU A 715 -40.26 -6.65 3.37
C GLU A 715 -41.37 -6.81 4.43
N ASP A 716 -41.00 -7.07 5.69
CA ASP A 716 -41.91 -7.17 6.83
C ASP A 716 -41.20 -6.79 8.13
N MET A 717 -41.01 -5.48 8.30
CA MET A 717 -40.25 -4.90 9.42
C MET A 717 -40.87 -5.21 10.79
N LEU A 718 -42.19 -5.42 10.89
CA LEU A 718 -42.85 -5.79 12.15
C LEU A 718 -42.30 -7.09 12.73
N ASN A 719 -41.90 -8.01 11.86
CA ASN A 719 -41.27 -9.27 12.22
C ASN A 719 -39.73 -9.25 12.06
N GLY A 720 -39.13 -8.08 11.83
CA GLY A 720 -37.69 -7.94 11.63
C GLY A 720 -37.20 -8.58 10.33
N ARG A 721 -38.05 -8.60 9.29
CA ARG A 721 -37.72 -9.11 7.96
C ARG A 721 -37.58 -7.95 6.98
N THR A 722 -36.53 -7.98 6.19
CA THR A 722 -36.24 -6.99 5.14
C THR A 722 -35.79 -7.73 3.90
N ASP A 723 -36.20 -7.24 2.74
CA ASP A 723 -35.82 -7.85 1.46
C ASP A 723 -34.39 -7.46 1.12
N ILE A 724 -33.44 -8.31 1.50
CA ILE A 724 -32.02 -8.06 1.25
C ILE A 724 -31.61 -8.31 -0.19
N PHE A 725 -32.45 -8.95 -1.01
CA PHE A 725 -32.18 -9.17 -2.42
C PHE A 725 -32.62 -7.97 -3.27
N ASN A 726 -33.27 -6.97 -2.66
CA ASN A 726 -33.59 -5.72 -3.32
C ASN A 726 -32.37 -4.78 -3.31
N GLU A 727 -31.78 -4.55 -4.48
CA GLU A 727 -30.55 -3.78 -4.72
C GLU A 727 -30.70 -2.25 -4.52
N LEU A 728 -31.65 -1.78 -3.70
CA LEU A 728 -31.99 -0.36 -3.43
C LEU A 728 -30.82 0.51 -2.91
N TYR A 729 -29.63 -0.05 -2.74
CA TYR A 729 -28.45 0.57 -2.14
C TYR A 729 -27.14 0.35 -2.90
N SER A 730 -27.17 -0.19 -4.13
CA SER A 730 -25.94 -0.38 -4.92
C SER A 730 -25.33 0.97 -5.29
N SER A 731 -24.31 1.38 -4.54
CA SER A 731 -23.55 2.60 -4.80
C SER A 731 -22.85 2.46 -6.16
N PHE A 732 -22.81 3.49 -7.00
CA PHE A 732 -22.19 3.40 -8.33
C PHE A 732 -20.66 3.26 -8.27
N GLY A 733 -20.13 2.24 -8.95
CA GLY A 733 -18.69 2.09 -9.23
C GLY A 733 -18.32 0.64 -9.56
N TYR A 734 -17.45 0.46 -10.56
CA TYR A 734 -16.94 -0.85 -10.99
C TYR A 734 -16.04 -1.47 -9.90
N LEU A 735 -16.40 -2.68 -9.47
CA LEU A 735 -15.58 -3.57 -8.63
C LEU A 735 -15.36 -4.88 -9.43
N PRO A 736 -14.11 -5.28 -9.75
CA PRO A 736 -13.85 -6.37 -10.70
C PRO A 736 -14.44 -7.73 -10.34
N TYR A 737 -14.59 -8.02 -9.04
CA TYR A 737 -15.05 -9.31 -8.52
C TYR A 737 -16.48 -9.28 -7.98
N HIS A 738 -17.12 -8.11 -8.00
CA HIS A 738 -18.42 -7.97 -7.38
C HIS A 738 -19.47 -8.78 -8.15
N ILE A 739 -20.17 -9.64 -7.42
CA ILE A 739 -21.33 -10.39 -7.90
C ILE A 739 -22.51 -10.07 -7.00
N ASP A 740 -23.65 -9.75 -7.59
CA ASP A 740 -24.88 -9.42 -6.87
C ASP A 740 -25.39 -10.64 -6.09
N LEU A 741 -26.04 -10.38 -4.95
CA LEU A 741 -26.47 -11.46 -4.06
C LEU A 741 -27.52 -12.38 -4.72
N ALA A 742 -28.43 -11.79 -5.49
CA ALA A 742 -29.46 -12.52 -6.23
C ALA A 742 -28.84 -13.44 -7.30
N ASP A 743 -27.86 -12.94 -8.06
CA ASP A 743 -27.15 -13.72 -9.07
C ASP A 743 -26.44 -14.94 -8.47
N LEU A 744 -25.77 -14.76 -7.31
CA LEU A 744 -25.15 -15.88 -6.58
C LEU A 744 -26.18 -16.92 -6.14
N LEU A 745 -27.34 -16.48 -5.64
CA LEU A 745 -28.44 -17.39 -5.27
C LEU A 745 -28.93 -18.17 -6.49
N TYR A 746 -29.16 -17.51 -7.63
CA TYR A 746 -29.63 -18.18 -8.85
C TYR A 746 -28.63 -19.22 -9.37
N ARG A 747 -27.33 -18.94 -9.29
CA ARG A 747 -26.28 -19.92 -9.61
C ARG A 747 -26.30 -21.11 -8.63
N CYS A 748 -26.50 -20.88 -7.33
CA CYS A 748 -26.58 -21.95 -6.34
C CYS A 748 -27.75 -22.90 -6.57
N ILE A 749 -28.90 -22.36 -7.01
CA ILE A 749 -30.12 -23.16 -7.27
C ILE A 749 -29.83 -24.28 -8.27
N ALA A 750 -28.94 -24.09 -9.24
CA ALA A 750 -28.57 -25.13 -10.20
C ALA A 750 -28.05 -26.42 -9.52
N TYR A 751 -27.41 -26.27 -8.35
CA TYR A 751 -26.84 -27.35 -7.56
C TYR A 751 -27.75 -27.84 -6.42
N PHE A 752 -28.96 -27.30 -6.24
CA PHE A 752 -29.89 -27.80 -5.23
C PHE A 752 -30.36 -29.23 -5.55
N THR A 753 -30.72 -29.97 -4.51
CA THR A 753 -31.34 -31.28 -4.66
C THR A 753 -32.65 -31.16 -5.45
N ILE A 754 -32.91 -32.13 -6.34
CA ILE A 754 -34.03 -32.07 -7.30
C ILE A 754 -35.37 -31.76 -6.59
N ASP A 755 -35.64 -32.42 -5.47
CA ASP A 755 -36.89 -32.26 -4.71
C ASP A 755 -37.05 -30.85 -4.09
N ARG A 756 -35.93 -30.18 -3.75
CA ARG A 756 -35.95 -28.85 -3.13
C ARG A 756 -35.90 -27.73 -4.17
N GLN A 757 -35.29 -27.98 -5.33
CA GLN A 757 -35.03 -26.98 -6.35
C GLN A 757 -36.31 -26.31 -6.87
N GLU A 758 -37.27 -27.07 -7.42
CA GLU A 758 -38.51 -26.50 -7.94
C GLU A 758 -39.36 -25.84 -6.85
N LYS A 759 -39.45 -26.50 -5.68
CA LYS A 759 -40.22 -26.00 -4.55
C LYS A 759 -39.68 -24.65 -4.10
N PHE A 760 -38.37 -24.54 -3.93
CA PHE A 760 -37.73 -23.29 -3.56
C PHE A 760 -37.99 -22.18 -4.59
N VAL A 761 -37.85 -22.47 -5.89
CA VAL A 761 -38.11 -21.46 -6.94
C VAL A 761 -39.57 -21.01 -6.90
N LYS A 762 -40.54 -21.92 -6.75
CA LYS A 762 -41.97 -21.55 -6.59
C LYS A 762 -42.19 -20.65 -5.38
N ASP A 763 -41.61 -20.99 -4.24
CA ASP A 763 -41.77 -20.24 -2.98
C ASP A 763 -41.09 -18.87 -3.04
N TYR A 764 -39.87 -18.79 -3.59
CA TYR A 764 -39.06 -17.57 -3.68
C TYR A 764 -39.59 -16.60 -4.74
N VAL A 765 -40.02 -17.10 -5.91
CA VAL A 765 -40.50 -16.29 -7.03
C VAL A 765 -41.98 -15.93 -6.89
N GLY A 766 -42.79 -16.79 -6.26
CA GLY A 766 -44.25 -16.70 -6.30
C GLY A 766 -44.85 -15.36 -5.86
N GLN A 767 -44.19 -14.65 -4.93
CA GLN A 767 -44.62 -13.33 -4.44
C GLN A 767 -43.78 -12.16 -4.97
N ASN A 768 -42.67 -12.43 -5.67
CA ASN A 768 -41.75 -11.39 -6.12
C ASN A 768 -42.36 -10.59 -7.28
N SER A 769 -42.47 -9.27 -7.16
CA SER A 769 -42.99 -8.36 -8.20
C SER A 769 -41.89 -7.55 -8.91
N ASP A 770 -40.63 -7.87 -8.65
CA ASP A 770 -39.47 -7.16 -9.18
C ASP A 770 -39.01 -7.76 -10.51
N ILE A 771 -39.41 -7.11 -11.61
CA ILE A 771 -39.14 -7.60 -12.97
C ILE A 771 -37.64 -7.79 -13.22
N SER A 772 -36.76 -6.92 -12.70
CA SER A 772 -35.32 -7.07 -12.91
C SER A 772 -34.78 -8.39 -12.34
N ARG A 773 -35.16 -8.73 -11.10
CA ARG A 773 -34.75 -9.98 -10.44
C ARG A 773 -35.27 -11.21 -11.15
N LEU A 774 -36.52 -11.17 -11.64
CA LEU A 774 -37.10 -12.27 -12.40
C LEU A 774 -36.42 -12.46 -13.75
N LEU A 775 -36.07 -11.38 -14.44
CA LEU A 775 -35.30 -11.45 -15.67
C LEU A 775 -33.87 -11.98 -15.43
N ALA A 776 -33.19 -11.54 -14.38
CA ALA A 776 -31.90 -12.10 -14.00
C ALA A 776 -32.00 -13.61 -13.72
N ALA A 777 -33.03 -14.05 -12.99
CA ALA A 777 -33.28 -15.46 -12.71
C ALA A 777 -33.49 -16.29 -13.99
N ILE A 778 -34.35 -15.83 -14.92
CA ILE A 778 -34.64 -16.57 -16.14
C ILE A 778 -33.41 -16.64 -17.07
N ASN A 779 -32.56 -15.62 -17.05
CA ASN A 779 -31.32 -15.57 -17.83
C ASN A 779 -30.24 -16.51 -17.29
N ILE A 780 -30.28 -16.86 -16.01
CA ILE A 780 -29.32 -17.75 -15.34
C ILE A 780 -29.80 -19.21 -15.33
N PHE A 781 -31.11 -19.46 -15.18
CA PHE A 781 -31.63 -20.82 -15.11
C PHE A 781 -31.49 -21.57 -16.44
N GLU A 782 -30.81 -22.72 -16.41
CA GLU A 782 -30.66 -23.59 -17.60
C GLU A 782 -31.86 -24.54 -17.80
N LYS A 783 -32.57 -24.89 -16.72
CA LYS A 783 -33.68 -25.86 -16.78
C LYS A 783 -35.01 -25.18 -17.17
N LYS A 784 -35.66 -25.70 -18.21
CA LYS A 784 -36.91 -25.16 -18.76
C LYS A 784 -38.05 -25.06 -17.74
N ASN A 785 -38.23 -26.06 -16.89
CA ASN A 785 -39.26 -26.05 -15.83
C ASN A 785 -39.10 -24.86 -14.86
N LEU A 786 -37.86 -24.50 -14.50
CA LEU A 786 -37.59 -23.34 -13.64
C LEU A 786 -37.85 -22.02 -14.39
N GLN A 787 -37.44 -21.95 -15.66
CA GLN A 787 -37.74 -20.81 -16.53
C GLN A 787 -39.25 -20.61 -16.70
N GLU A 788 -40.04 -21.68 -16.84
CA GLU A 788 -41.50 -21.62 -16.94
C GLU A 788 -42.16 -21.03 -15.68
N ILE A 789 -41.70 -21.40 -14.49
CA ILE A 789 -42.19 -20.83 -13.22
C ILE A 789 -41.94 -19.32 -13.17
N VAL A 790 -40.74 -18.89 -13.57
CA VAL A 790 -40.36 -17.46 -13.59
C VAL A 790 -41.14 -16.70 -14.67
N SER A 791 -41.27 -17.27 -15.87
CA SER A 791 -42.01 -16.68 -16.99
C SER A 791 -43.49 -16.49 -16.65
N ASP A 792 -44.14 -17.49 -16.04
CA ASP A 792 -45.52 -17.37 -15.57
C ASP A 792 -45.66 -16.21 -14.58
N ARG A 793 -44.69 -16.03 -13.66
CA ARG A 793 -44.70 -14.90 -12.75
C ARG A 793 -44.53 -13.56 -13.45
N ILE A 794 -43.56 -13.43 -14.37
CA ILE A 794 -43.32 -12.21 -15.15
C ILE A 794 -44.60 -11.78 -15.88
N SER A 795 -45.31 -12.72 -16.50
CA SER A 795 -46.54 -12.45 -17.26
C SER A 795 -47.68 -11.86 -16.42
N LYS A 796 -47.64 -12.05 -15.10
CA LYS A 796 -48.67 -11.58 -14.15
C LYS A 796 -48.34 -10.21 -13.55
N ILE A 797 -47.20 -9.61 -13.87
CA ILE A 797 -46.78 -8.31 -13.33
C ILE A 797 -47.22 -7.18 -14.26
N ASP A 798 -47.79 -6.14 -13.67
CA ASP A 798 -48.08 -4.88 -14.34
C ASP A 798 -46.78 -4.06 -14.51
N VAL A 799 -46.23 -4.07 -15.73
CA VAL A 799 -44.97 -3.38 -16.09
C VAL A 799 -45.06 -1.88 -15.83
N GLY A 800 -46.23 -1.27 -16.08
CA GLY A 800 -46.46 0.15 -15.84
C GLY A 800 -46.36 0.50 -14.36
N LYS A 801 -46.97 -0.31 -13.48
CA LYS A 801 -46.84 -0.15 -12.01
C LYS A 801 -45.41 -0.41 -11.54
N TYR A 802 -44.74 -1.42 -12.09
CA TYR A 802 -43.34 -1.68 -11.78
C TYR A 802 -42.47 -0.47 -12.09
N ILE A 803 -42.56 0.09 -13.30
CA ILE A 803 -41.81 1.28 -13.73
C ILE A 803 -42.10 2.47 -12.81
N ALA A 804 -43.37 2.68 -12.44
CA ALA A 804 -43.78 3.78 -11.56
C ALA A 804 -43.26 3.60 -10.12
N SER A 805 -43.03 2.36 -9.68
CA SER A 805 -42.57 2.05 -8.32
C SER A 805 -41.06 2.22 -8.11
N LYS A 806 -40.26 2.31 -9.19
CA LYS A 806 -38.80 2.43 -9.09
C LYS A 806 -38.36 3.86 -8.82
N PHE A 807 -37.50 4.01 -7.82
CA PHE A 807 -37.00 5.31 -7.38
C PHE A 807 -35.79 5.77 -8.21
N MET A 808 -34.86 4.87 -8.54
CA MET A 808 -33.65 5.22 -9.30
C MET A 808 -33.76 4.78 -10.76
N ILE A 809 -33.23 5.60 -11.68
CA ILE A 809 -33.21 5.27 -13.12
C ILE A 809 -32.39 4.02 -13.42
N THR A 810 -31.39 3.77 -12.62
CA THR A 810 -30.43 2.66 -12.74
C THR A 810 -31.07 1.30 -12.47
N ASP A 811 -32.13 1.26 -11.66
CA ASP A 811 -32.95 0.06 -11.48
C ASP A 811 -33.64 -0.33 -12.81
N LEU A 812 -34.07 0.68 -13.56
CA LEU A 812 -34.68 0.51 -14.89
C LEU A 812 -33.61 0.20 -15.94
N GLU A 813 -32.41 0.78 -15.85
CA GLU A 813 -31.27 0.43 -16.73
C GLU A 813 -30.87 -1.03 -16.56
N TYR A 814 -30.81 -1.53 -15.32
CA TYR A 814 -30.51 -2.94 -15.04
C TYR A 814 -31.63 -3.86 -15.55
N ALA A 815 -32.89 -3.56 -15.25
CA ALA A 815 -34.03 -4.30 -15.80
C ALA A 815 -34.02 -4.34 -17.34
N LEU A 816 -33.65 -3.24 -17.98
CA LEU A 816 -33.55 -3.11 -19.43
C LEU A 816 -32.44 -4.00 -20.00
N ARG A 817 -31.28 -4.08 -19.33
CA ARG A 817 -30.18 -4.99 -19.70
C ARG A 817 -30.61 -6.45 -19.58
N GLU A 818 -31.25 -6.82 -18.48
CA GLU A 818 -31.71 -8.20 -18.27
C GLU A 818 -32.84 -8.58 -19.24
N ALA A 819 -33.71 -7.63 -19.58
CA ALA A 819 -34.76 -7.85 -20.59
C ALA A 819 -34.13 -8.14 -21.96
N ILE A 820 -33.20 -7.29 -22.42
CA ILE A 820 -32.69 -7.40 -23.80
C ILE A 820 -31.87 -8.68 -24.06
N ILE A 821 -31.22 -9.20 -23.02
CA ILE A 821 -30.48 -10.46 -23.10
C ILE A 821 -31.37 -11.69 -22.92
N SER A 822 -32.58 -11.53 -22.38
CA SER A 822 -33.56 -12.61 -22.24
C SER A 822 -33.97 -13.17 -23.60
N GLU A 823 -34.09 -14.50 -23.69
CA GLU A 823 -34.51 -15.17 -24.91
C GLU A 823 -36.02 -14.98 -25.17
N ASN A 824 -36.83 -15.01 -24.11
CA ASN A 824 -38.30 -15.09 -24.20
C ASN A 824 -39.04 -13.84 -23.68
N HIS A 825 -38.33 -12.83 -23.15
CA HIS A 825 -38.94 -11.62 -22.59
C HIS A 825 -38.26 -10.32 -23.06
N TRP A 826 -37.56 -10.36 -24.19
CA TRP A 826 -36.86 -9.19 -24.72
C TRP A 826 -37.81 -8.06 -25.14
N GLU A 827 -39.09 -8.36 -25.41
CA GLU A 827 -40.12 -7.36 -25.73
C GLU A 827 -40.34 -6.35 -24.59
N LEU A 828 -40.12 -6.75 -23.33
CA LEU A 828 -40.19 -5.85 -22.17
C LEU A 828 -39.15 -4.73 -22.23
N ALA A 829 -38.05 -4.93 -22.97
CA ALA A 829 -37.01 -3.92 -23.15
C ALA A 829 -37.54 -2.67 -23.85
N GLU A 830 -38.56 -2.78 -24.71
CA GLU A 830 -39.12 -1.63 -25.44
C GLU A 830 -39.79 -0.62 -24.50
N GLU A 831 -40.65 -1.11 -23.60
CA GLU A 831 -41.36 -0.29 -22.62
C GLU A 831 -40.39 0.35 -21.60
N LEU A 832 -39.40 -0.43 -21.14
CA LEU A 832 -38.35 0.06 -20.23
C LEU A 832 -37.47 1.14 -20.91
N LEU A 833 -37.09 0.93 -22.17
CA LEU A 833 -36.25 1.85 -22.93
C LEU A 833 -36.91 3.21 -23.11
N LEU A 834 -38.22 3.26 -23.40
CA LEU A 834 -38.97 4.51 -23.54
C LEU A 834 -38.88 5.37 -22.27
N LYS A 835 -39.00 4.74 -21.09
CA LYS A 835 -38.90 5.46 -19.81
C LYS A 835 -37.48 5.96 -19.57
N VAL A 836 -36.46 5.13 -19.83
CA VAL A 836 -35.05 5.51 -19.65
C VAL A 836 -34.68 6.68 -20.56
N GLN A 837 -35.08 6.62 -21.83
CA GLN A 837 -34.88 7.71 -22.79
C GLN A 837 -35.60 8.99 -22.36
N SER A 838 -36.83 8.90 -21.88
CA SER A 838 -37.59 10.05 -21.38
C SER A 838 -36.90 10.72 -20.19
N HIS A 839 -36.37 9.92 -19.25
CA HIS A 839 -35.63 10.43 -18.10
C HIS A 839 -34.36 11.18 -18.54
N TYR A 840 -33.52 10.57 -19.39
CA TYR A 840 -32.30 11.22 -19.86
C TYR A 840 -32.55 12.48 -20.68
N LYS A 841 -33.65 12.55 -21.44
CA LYS A 841 -34.06 13.79 -22.15
C LYS A 841 -34.43 14.93 -21.20
N GLY A 842 -34.89 14.63 -19.98
CA GLY A 842 -35.30 15.62 -18.98
C GLY A 842 -34.16 16.19 -18.11
N LEU A 843 -32.96 15.59 -18.13
CA LEU A 843 -31.82 16.03 -17.32
C LEU A 843 -31.11 17.24 -17.96
N LYS A 844 -30.90 18.31 -17.19
CA LYS A 844 -30.05 19.44 -17.58
C LYS A 844 -28.57 19.04 -17.46
N GLY A 845 -28.00 18.56 -18.56
CA GLY A 845 -26.61 18.09 -18.65
C GLY A 845 -26.59 16.63 -19.08
N LYS A 846 -25.88 16.32 -20.18
CA LYS A 846 -25.77 14.94 -20.66
C LYS A 846 -24.80 14.16 -19.77
N TYR A 847 -25.26 13.08 -19.15
CA TYR A 847 -24.39 12.15 -18.43
C TYR A 847 -23.38 11.54 -19.40
N GLU A 848 -22.09 11.53 -19.06
CA GLU A 848 -20.99 11.21 -19.99
C GLU A 848 -21.12 9.80 -20.64
N ASN A 849 -21.82 8.87 -19.97
CA ASN A 849 -22.01 7.49 -20.44
C ASN A 849 -23.44 7.15 -20.89
N SER A 850 -24.41 8.07 -20.79
CA SER A 850 -25.81 7.74 -21.09
C SER A 850 -26.04 7.50 -22.59
N GLU A 851 -25.32 8.21 -23.45
CA GLU A 851 -25.43 8.03 -24.91
C GLU A 851 -24.80 6.71 -25.38
N ASP A 852 -23.65 6.33 -24.80
CA ASP A 852 -23.03 5.02 -25.03
C ASP A 852 -23.96 3.88 -24.56
N PHE A 853 -24.57 4.00 -23.36
CA PHE A 853 -25.51 2.99 -22.87
C PHE A 853 -26.75 2.83 -23.77
N LEU A 854 -27.40 3.95 -24.14
CA LEU A 854 -28.54 3.90 -25.05
C LEU A 854 -28.18 3.34 -26.42
N PHE A 855 -26.98 3.65 -26.92
CA PHE A 855 -26.48 3.09 -28.17
C PHE A 855 -26.32 1.57 -28.09
N GLU A 856 -25.69 1.05 -27.03
CA GLU A 856 -25.52 -0.40 -26.79
C GLU A 856 -26.88 -1.13 -26.74
N ILE A 857 -27.86 -0.59 -26.00
CA ILE A 857 -29.20 -1.18 -25.92
C ILE A 857 -29.93 -1.15 -27.26
N ASN A 858 -29.87 -0.03 -27.99
CA ASN A 858 -30.52 0.07 -29.29
C ASN A 858 -29.90 -0.86 -30.34
N LEU A 859 -28.59 -1.09 -30.30
CA LEU A 859 -27.92 -2.09 -31.15
C LEU A 859 -28.45 -3.50 -30.86
N LEU A 860 -28.49 -3.89 -29.59
CA LEU A 860 -29.00 -5.19 -29.15
C LEU A 860 -30.48 -5.38 -29.54
N LEU A 861 -31.30 -4.36 -29.37
CA LEU A 861 -32.72 -4.39 -29.73
C LEU A 861 -32.94 -4.51 -31.23
N ALA A 862 -32.20 -3.73 -32.04
CA ALA A 862 -32.26 -3.87 -33.50
C ALA A 862 -31.82 -5.27 -33.97
N TYR A 863 -30.82 -5.85 -33.30
CA TYR A 863 -30.36 -7.21 -33.55
C TYR A 863 -31.45 -8.25 -33.23
N ARG A 864 -32.06 -8.17 -32.04
CA ARG A 864 -33.16 -9.05 -31.59
C ARG A 864 -34.38 -8.97 -32.50
N GLN A 865 -34.80 -7.75 -32.86
CA GLN A 865 -35.93 -7.47 -33.76
C GLN A 865 -35.65 -7.87 -35.22
N LYS A 866 -34.44 -8.35 -35.54
CA LYS A 866 -34.00 -8.69 -36.90
C LYS A 866 -34.06 -7.49 -37.87
N GLN A 867 -33.84 -6.27 -37.38
CA GLN A 867 -33.92 -5.02 -38.14
C GLN A 867 -32.55 -4.54 -38.62
N TYR A 868 -32.06 -5.11 -39.74
CA TYR A 868 -30.73 -4.80 -40.27
C TYR A 868 -30.52 -3.31 -40.58
N ASP A 869 -31.49 -2.64 -41.20
CA ASP A 869 -31.33 -1.24 -41.60
C ASP A 869 -31.21 -0.31 -40.39
N LYS A 870 -31.96 -0.60 -39.31
CA LYS A 870 -31.85 0.11 -38.04
C LYS A 870 -30.47 -0.10 -37.39
N LEU A 871 -29.96 -1.32 -37.43
CA LEU A 871 -28.65 -1.67 -36.89
C LEU A 871 -27.51 -0.99 -37.68
N LYS A 872 -27.60 -0.97 -39.01
CA LYS A 872 -26.62 -0.33 -39.90
C LYS A 872 -26.65 1.20 -39.80
N ASN A 873 -27.83 1.80 -39.66
CA ASN A 873 -28.00 3.25 -39.65
C ASN A 873 -27.93 3.88 -38.25
N LEU A 874 -27.73 3.08 -37.19
CA LEU A 874 -27.61 3.59 -35.82
C LEU A 874 -26.40 4.54 -35.70
N GLU A 875 -26.63 5.78 -35.28
CA GLU A 875 -25.58 6.80 -35.13
C GLU A 875 -24.64 6.45 -33.97
N ILE A 876 -23.33 6.59 -34.19
CA ILE A 876 -22.31 6.33 -33.16
C ILE A 876 -22.20 7.58 -32.27
N PRO A 877 -22.30 7.45 -30.93
CA PRO A 877 -22.22 8.59 -30.03
C PRO A 877 -20.85 9.27 -30.03
N GLU A 878 -20.85 10.61 -30.02
CA GLU A 878 -19.63 11.45 -30.01
C GLU A 878 -18.99 11.51 -28.61
N LYS A 879 -17.65 11.44 -28.53
CA LYS A 879 -16.92 11.63 -27.27
C LYS A 879 -16.72 13.12 -26.99
N LYS A 880 -17.49 13.67 -26.05
CA LYS A 880 -17.48 15.12 -25.72
C LYS A 880 -16.19 15.67 -25.10
N TYR A 881 -15.31 14.81 -24.55
CA TYR A 881 -14.13 15.24 -23.77
C TYR A 881 -12.77 14.76 -24.30
N ARG A 882 -12.70 14.17 -25.51
CA ARG A 882 -11.41 13.88 -26.15
C ARG A 882 -11.20 14.81 -27.33
N ILE A 883 -10.02 15.42 -27.37
CA ILE A 883 -9.52 16.18 -28.52
C ILE A 883 -9.38 15.18 -29.68
N GLN A 884 -10.34 15.21 -30.61
CA GLN A 884 -10.37 14.51 -31.90
C GLN A 884 -10.07 13.00 -31.88
N GLY A 885 -11.14 12.19 -32.03
CA GLY A 885 -11.03 10.79 -32.42
C GLY A 885 -12.41 10.12 -32.45
N GLU A 886 -12.68 9.31 -33.50
CA GLU A 886 -13.89 8.49 -33.56
C GLU A 886 -14.03 7.61 -32.30
N ASN A 887 -15.26 7.35 -31.87
CA ASN A 887 -15.53 6.41 -30.78
C ASN A 887 -15.28 4.96 -31.25
N LYS A 888 -14.00 4.58 -31.37
CA LYS A 888 -13.56 3.27 -31.91
C LYS A 888 -14.22 2.09 -31.18
N LYS A 889 -14.46 2.19 -29.87
CA LYS A 889 -15.16 1.15 -29.10
C LYS A 889 -16.59 0.92 -29.61
N SER A 890 -17.39 1.98 -29.69
CA SER A 890 -18.79 1.91 -30.15
C SER A 890 -18.89 1.55 -31.63
N ARG A 891 -17.93 2.01 -32.46
CA ARG A 891 -17.79 1.57 -33.86
C ARG A 891 -17.55 0.07 -33.97
N ASN A 892 -16.56 -0.44 -33.24
CA ASN A 892 -16.20 -1.86 -33.26
C ASN A 892 -17.34 -2.74 -32.73
N LEU A 893 -18.08 -2.26 -31.72
CA LEU A 893 -19.26 -2.96 -31.21
C LEU A 893 -20.39 -3.03 -32.25
N LYS A 894 -20.68 -1.92 -32.95
CA LYS A 894 -21.66 -1.91 -34.05
C LYS A 894 -21.26 -2.89 -35.15
N ASN A 895 -20.01 -2.84 -35.61
CA ASN A 895 -19.49 -3.75 -36.63
C ASN A 895 -19.56 -5.22 -36.17
N TYR A 896 -19.28 -5.50 -34.89
CA TYR A 896 -19.43 -6.83 -34.32
C TYR A 896 -20.87 -7.36 -34.44
N TYR A 897 -21.88 -6.55 -34.10
CA TYR A 897 -23.28 -6.95 -34.24
C TYR A 897 -23.76 -7.03 -35.70
N ILE A 898 -23.25 -6.17 -36.60
CA ILE A 898 -23.49 -6.31 -38.05
C ILE A 898 -22.98 -7.68 -38.52
N ALA A 899 -21.74 -8.03 -38.18
CA ALA A 899 -21.14 -9.29 -38.59
C ALA A 899 -21.89 -10.50 -38.02
N LEU A 900 -22.33 -10.45 -36.75
CA LEU A 900 -23.18 -11.49 -36.17
C LEU A 900 -24.54 -11.62 -36.88
N PHE A 901 -25.11 -10.53 -37.38
CA PHE A 901 -26.36 -10.55 -38.13
C PHE A 901 -26.18 -11.20 -39.49
N GLU A 902 -25.09 -10.88 -40.18
CA GLU A 902 -24.74 -11.50 -41.46
C GLU A 902 -24.58 -13.03 -41.30
N ILE A 903 -23.98 -13.50 -40.20
CA ILE A 903 -23.91 -14.94 -39.89
C ILE A 903 -25.28 -15.53 -39.57
N ASN A 904 -25.92 -15.04 -38.50
CA ASN A 904 -27.04 -15.76 -37.87
C ASN A 904 -28.38 -15.56 -38.61
N ASN A 905 -28.55 -14.45 -39.34
CA ASN A 905 -29.85 -14.07 -39.93
C ASN A 905 -29.84 -14.09 -41.46
N ARG A 906 -28.77 -13.59 -42.09
CA ARG A 906 -28.67 -13.50 -43.57
C ARG A 906 -27.86 -14.62 -44.21
N LYS A 907 -27.09 -15.38 -43.42
CA LYS A 907 -26.13 -16.40 -43.88
C LYS A 907 -25.12 -15.88 -44.92
N ASN A 908 -24.75 -14.60 -44.82
CA ASN A 908 -23.76 -13.98 -45.69
C ASN A 908 -22.37 -14.05 -45.05
N TYR A 909 -21.76 -15.23 -45.12
CA TYR A 909 -20.51 -15.50 -44.40
C TYR A 909 -19.33 -14.70 -44.94
N ASP A 910 -19.29 -14.39 -46.24
CA ASP A 910 -18.23 -13.57 -46.83
C ASP A 910 -18.17 -12.18 -46.20
N LYS A 911 -19.32 -11.52 -46.06
CA LYS A 911 -19.37 -10.19 -45.45
C LYS A 911 -19.05 -10.23 -43.96
N ALA A 912 -19.46 -11.29 -43.26
CA ALA A 912 -19.11 -11.47 -41.86
C ALA A 912 -17.59 -11.67 -41.66
N ILE A 913 -16.95 -12.50 -42.49
CA ILE A 913 -15.51 -12.76 -42.44
C ILE A 913 -14.73 -11.46 -42.66
N GLU A 914 -15.10 -10.66 -43.66
CA GLU A 914 -14.48 -9.36 -43.95
C GLU A 914 -14.48 -8.45 -42.70
N ILE A 915 -15.65 -8.31 -42.06
CA ILE A 915 -15.79 -7.45 -40.87
C ILE A 915 -15.02 -8.01 -39.67
N PHE A 916 -15.06 -9.33 -39.44
CA PHE A 916 -14.31 -9.93 -38.32
C PHE A 916 -12.80 -9.89 -38.51
N GLN A 917 -12.29 -9.94 -39.75
CA GLN A 917 -10.87 -9.75 -40.04
C GLN A 917 -10.42 -8.32 -39.72
N GLU A 918 -11.23 -7.32 -40.07
CA GLU A 918 -10.97 -5.92 -39.72
C GLU A 918 -10.95 -5.74 -38.20
N LEU A 919 -11.96 -6.26 -37.49
CA LEU A 919 -12.03 -6.22 -36.02
C LEU A 919 -10.84 -6.91 -35.34
N GLN A 920 -10.43 -8.08 -35.85
CA GLN A 920 -9.29 -8.84 -35.30
C GLN A 920 -7.95 -8.16 -35.59
N SER A 921 -7.81 -7.47 -36.73
CA SER A 921 -6.60 -6.70 -37.04
C SER A 921 -6.49 -5.47 -36.14
N ASP A 922 -7.63 -4.85 -35.82
CA ASP A 922 -7.72 -3.70 -34.92
C ASP A 922 -7.45 -4.04 -33.44
N ASP A 923 -7.75 -5.28 -33.01
CA ASP A 923 -7.51 -5.78 -31.64
C ASP A 923 -7.08 -7.27 -31.64
N PRO A 924 -5.80 -7.58 -31.94
CA PRO A 924 -5.35 -8.96 -32.14
C PRO A 924 -5.45 -9.87 -30.91
N LYS A 925 -5.58 -9.30 -29.70
CA LYS A 925 -5.70 -10.07 -28.46
C LYS A 925 -7.16 -10.40 -28.10
N ASN A 926 -8.13 -9.94 -28.90
CA ASN A 926 -9.54 -10.15 -28.62
C ASN A 926 -10.00 -11.56 -29.00
N ILE A 927 -10.08 -12.45 -28.01
CA ILE A 927 -10.45 -13.86 -28.21
C ILE A 927 -11.86 -14.00 -28.83
N ARG A 928 -12.78 -13.06 -28.54
CA ARG A 928 -14.15 -13.14 -29.09
C ARG A 928 -14.18 -12.89 -30.60
N TYR A 929 -13.40 -11.93 -31.08
CA TYR A 929 -13.29 -11.65 -32.52
C TYR A 929 -12.64 -12.81 -33.25
N ALA A 930 -11.55 -13.36 -32.71
CA ALA A 930 -10.90 -14.55 -33.24
C ALA A 930 -11.85 -15.77 -33.31
N PHE A 931 -12.62 -16.01 -32.25
CA PHE A 931 -13.58 -17.10 -32.21
C PHE A 931 -14.70 -16.94 -33.25
N GLN A 932 -15.31 -15.77 -33.37
CA GLN A 932 -16.39 -15.54 -34.34
C GLN A 932 -15.88 -15.53 -35.78
N LEU A 933 -14.65 -15.05 -36.03
CA LEU A 933 -13.99 -15.16 -37.33
C LEU A 933 -13.83 -16.62 -37.73
N TYR A 934 -13.29 -17.44 -36.83
CA TYR A 934 -13.15 -18.88 -37.05
C TYR A 934 -14.52 -19.52 -37.32
N ARG A 935 -15.54 -19.23 -36.51
CA ARG A 935 -16.91 -19.72 -36.70
C ARG A 935 -17.48 -19.34 -38.07
N ALA A 936 -17.29 -18.10 -38.51
CA ALA A 936 -17.77 -17.64 -39.82
C ALA A 936 -17.10 -18.40 -40.98
N GLN A 937 -15.78 -18.62 -40.89
CA GLN A 937 -15.01 -19.39 -41.87
C GLN A 937 -15.45 -20.85 -41.91
N THR A 938 -15.68 -21.47 -40.74
CA THR A 938 -16.19 -22.84 -40.64
C THR A 938 -17.58 -22.97 -41.23
N LEU A 939 -18.51 -22.08 -40.90
CA LEU A 939 -19.87 -22.11 -41.45
C LEU A 939 -19.87 -21.92 -42.97
N LYS A 940 -19.04 -21.01 -43.49
CA LYS A 940 -18.84 -20.86 -44.94
C LYS A 940 -18.38 -22.18 -45.57
N ALA A 941 -17.38 -22.84 -44.98
CA ALA A 941 -16.84 -24.09 -45.50
C ALA A 941 -17.83 -25.28 -45.42
N ILE A 942 -18.81 -25.22 -44.51
CA ILE A 942 -19.87 -26.23 -44.39
C ILE A 942 -20.98 -25.99 -45.43
N ASP A 943 -21.32 -24.73 -45.71
CA ASP A 943 -22.37 -24.35 -46.66
C ASP A 943 -21.88 -24.28 -48.13
N SER A 944 -20.56 -24.39 -48.36
CA SER A 944 -19.92 -24.47 -49.69
C SER A 944 -19.74 -25.92 -50.13
#